data_AF-A0A3F3PLW7-F1
#
_entry.id   AF-A0A3F3PLW7-F1
#
_cell.length_a   1.000
_cell.length_b   1.000
_cell.length_c   1.000
_cell.angle_alpha   90.00
_cell.angle_beta   90.00
_cell.angle_gamma   90.00
#
_symmetry.space_group_name_H-M   'P 1'
#
loop_
_entity.id
_entity.type
_entity.pdbx_description
1 polymer ?
#
loop_
_entity_poly.entity_id
_entity_poly.type
_entity_poly.pdbx_seq_one_letter_code
_entity_poly.pdbx_strand_id
1 'polypeptide(L)'
;MAVIYGLPTVASTVAAALNHLFRLSWSRTASLYLPLPEWVPAIATIFPPLTALALYLASRLAQPADDRQSSSPWRRLFPVINHLQSIITTIIATVALAYLYPESITTCRLEQEWQSYFRAKDAQPIRAIQDEFRCCGFRSIHDRAWPFKDKTTGDDACEVQFNYGTSCLVPWRQQQQSASWMVFVAAVLTLLMKVALYQAMRQRPSWMTMQFGRQARSQQYITPAALEDEDANDDAEGGRRGAFLPRAGPRLDNEWNDRSNLGLCAPFISSDKATIQAIGALAWDAPLPIGSARNLTLNHSTERQSWRCLRKYSPRSRTGCRTCRTRRNKCDETPGPSCKNCTATGRICDRSPVFQLPVKTRLRHASLLHTHISTNVPGMTTDERRCLALFQTYTVPMLTGLCDSELWQRLVLQMSQTEPAVGHAVAALGAFHETTTVSVTGTEVVGGNNDYRLFALEQYGRAIAVLRRRLASRSGDPQLRVTALVCCVIFVIIELLQDNYSNVLVHLKNGTYILMNQTGPRAREAMFRAISAGTNEDSKLEEDAVFMQMFAQLTVQAAHFSEDSVMRLQPSDAHLSRVQYDNLEIRSLKEAKERLDPLIDSMTRFWTRCEAELRDRSADHRPLYMEQQQQYSNMQRHINAFETYLSQAQHFTPKEIRAIDTIRVSHIVMSTYIATFLDVSETIYDRYFAGWTRAVTLTEQIVASLQAEYAHKQQPLPNVISDIGVFVPLFSVGIKCRDVGIRERVLKLFRAWPHREGLHDSMSYLYMIREIAKMEREAADADGYVPERARVRTMMYERAGDGKHAVLHYALSDPDAKELVMRKRVFMMDEVH
;
A
#
# COMPACT_ATOMS: atom_id res chain seq x y z
N MET A 1 -21.69 18.91 23.59
CA MET A 1 -22.79 19.70 22.98
C MET A 1 -22.38 21.15 22.70
N ALA A 2 -21.70 21.87 23.59
CA ALA A 2 -21.22 23.25 23.34
C ALA A 2 -20.35 23.40 22.07
N VAL A 3 -19.47 22.43 21.80
CA VAL A 3 -18.61 22.41 20.58
C VAL A 3 -19.41 22.23 19.28
N ILE A 4 -20.58 21.59 19.34
CA ILE A 4 -21.42 21.30 18.15
C ILE A 4 -22.18 22.54 17.68
N TYR A 5 -22.54 23.44 18.61
CA TYR A 5 -23.20 24.70 18.29
C TYR A 5 -22.19 25.85 18.04
N GLY A 6 -20.95 25.72 18.53
CA GLY A 6 -19.85 26.67 18.28
C GLY A 6 -19.15 26.50 16.92
N LEU A 7 -19.06 25.28 16.38
CA LEU A 7 -18.36 25.04 15.10
C LEU A 7 -19.07 25.65 13.87
N PRO A 8 -20.41 25.58 13.72
CA PRO A 8 -21.11 26.21 12.60
C PRO A 8 -21.09 27.74 12.66
N THR A 9 -21.03 28.33 13.85
CA THR A 9 -20.95 29.78 14.06
C THR A 9 -19.55 30.29 13.73
N VAL A 10 -18.50 29.57 14.13
CA VAL A 10 -17.11 29.86 13.71
C VAL A 10 -16.93 29.65 12.20
N ALA A 11 -17.46 28.57 11.61
CA ALA A 11 -17.37 28.34 10.17
C ALA A 11 -18.12 29.42 9.36
N SER A 12 -19.27 29.88 9.84
CA SER A 12 -20.04 30.95 9.20
C SER A 12 -19.33 32.31 9.27
N THR A 13 -18.70 32.64 10.40
CA THR A 13 -17.95 33.90 10.57
C THR A 13 -16.69 33.93 9.71
N VAL A 14 -15.95 32.82 9.65
CA VAL A 14 -14.79 32.68 8.75
C VAL A 14 -15.22 32.75 7.28
N ALA A 15 -16.31 32.06 6.90
CA ALA A 15 -16.83 32.13 5.53
C ALA A 15 -17.26 33.55 5.13
N ALA A 16 -17.86 34.32 6.06
CA ALA A 16 -18.21 35.72 5.82
C ALA A 16 -16.98 36.60 5.59
N ALA A 17 -15.94 36.46 6.42
CA ALA A 17 -14.68 37.19 6.28
C ALA A 17 -13.98 36.87 4.94
N LEU A 18 -13.93 35.59 4.56
CA LEU A 18 -13.35 35.16 3.28
C LEU A 18 -14.14 35.72 2.08
N ASN A 19 -15.47 35.81 2.18
CA ASN A 19 -16.31 36.35 1.11
C ASN A 19 -16.09 37.86 0.87
N HIS A 20 -15.62 38.62 1.87
CA HIS A 20 -15.22 40.00 1.66
C HIS A 20 -13.93 40.09 0.82
N LEU A 21 -12.92 39.26 1.12
CA LEU A 21 -11.68 39.22 0.35
C LEU A 21 -11.91 38.82 -1.11
N PHE A 22 -12.78 37.84 -1.35
CA PHE A 22 -13.09 37.41 -2.71
C PHE A 22 -13.87 38.44 -3.51
N ARG A 23 -14.83 39.14 -2.91
CA ARG A 23 -15.60 40.22 -3.58
C ARG A 23 -14.71 41.41 -3.91
N LEU A 24 -13.79 41.76 -3.02
CA LEU A 24 -12.78 42.79 -3.28
C LEU A 24 -11.85 42.37 -4.44
N SER A 25 -11.39 41.12 -4.45
CA SER A 25 -10.57 40.61 -5.55
C SER A 25 -11.33 40.61 -6.88
N TRP A 26 -12.58 40.14 -6.91
CA TRP A 26 -13.41 40.14 -8.12
C TRP A 26 -13.62 41.56 -8.65
N SER A 27 -13.99 42.49 -7.78
CA SER A 27 -14.21 43.89 -8.14
C SER A 27 -12.95 44.52 -8.73
N ARG A 28 -11.78 44.27 -8.13
CA ARG A 28 -10.50 44.75 -8.66
C ARG A 28 -10.15 44.09 -9.99
N THR A 29 -10.36 42.79 -10.14
CA THR A 29 -10.10 42.08 -11.41
C THR A 29 -10.92 42.65 -12.56
N ALA A 30 -12.22 42.90 -12.32
CA ALA A 30 -13.12 43.42 -13.34
C ALA A 30 -12.90 44.91 -13.65
N SER A 31 -12.66 45.75 -12.64
CA SER A 31 -12.47 47.21 -12.84
C SER A 31 -11.11 47.55 -13.45
N LEU A 32 -10.08 46.77 -13.14
CA LEU A 32 -8.70 47.00 -13.59
C LEU A 32 -8.27 46.08 -14.74
N TYR A 33 -9.22 45.34 -15.35
CA TYR A 33 -8.97 44.45 -16.49
C TYR A 33 -7.77 43.51 -16.28
N LEU A 34 -7.69 42.92 -15.09
CA LEU A 34 -6.57 42.07 -14.71
C LEU A 34 -6.61 40.75 -15.50
N PRO A 35 -5.47 40.22 -15.99
CA PRO A 35 -5.41 38.95 -16.76
C PRO A 35 -5.74 37.69 -15.95
N LEU A 36 -6.20 37.83 -14.69
CA LEU A 36 -6.75 36.72 -13.93
C LEU A 36 -8.14 36.38 -14.51
N PRO A 37 -8.39 35.13 -14.94
CA PRO A 37 -9.68 34.78 -15.53
C PRO A 37 -10.79 35.09 -14.55
N GLU A 38 -11.80 35.85 -14.98
CA GLU A 38 -12.86 36.33 -14.08
C GLU A 38 -13.46 35.17 -13.27
N TRP A 39 -13.78 34.05 -13.91
CA TRP A 39 -14.35 32.87 -13.24
C TRP A 39 -13.59 32.41 -11.97
N VAL A 40 -12.27 32.66 -11.88
CA VAL A 40 -11.43 32.27 -10.73
C VAL A 40 -11.91 32.98 -9.44
N PRO A 41 -11.88 34.32 -9.33
CA PRO A 41 -12.47 35.00 -8.18
C PRO A 41 -13.99 34.79 -8.03
N ALA A 42 -14.78 34.58 -9.11
CA ALA A 42 -16.24 34.33 -8.95
C ALA A 42 -16.49 33.01 -8.22
N ILE A 43 -15.92 31.92 -8.73
CA ILE A 43 -16.11 30.61 -8.11
C ILE A 43 -15.56 30.62 -6.69
N ALA A 44 -14.46 31.35 -6.47
CA ALA A 44 -13.88 31.50 -5.14
C ALA A 44 -14.78 32.30 -4.16
N THR A 45 -15.60 33.27 -4.61
CA THR A 45 -16.61 33.93 -3.74
C THR A 45 -17.72 32.99 -3.29
N ILE A 46 -18.15 32.06 -4.16
CA ILE A 46 -19.35 31.22 -3.95
C ILE A 46 -19.03 29.97 -3.12
N PHE A 47 -17.80 29.47 -3.18
CA PHE A 47 -17.44 28.17 -2.61
C PHE A 47 -17.34 28.11 -1.08
N PRO A 48 -16.85 29.13 -0.37
CA PRO A 48 -16.86 29.16 1.10
C PRO A 48 -18.26 29.10 1.72
N PRO A 49 -19.26 29.91 1.29
CA PRO A 49 -20.62 29.80 1.85
C PRO A 49 -21.29 28.48 1.45
N LEU A 50 -21.05 27.96 0.24
CA LEU A 50 -21.50 26.61 -0.13
C LEU A 50 -20.85 25.52 0.74
N THR A 51 -19.57 25.67 1.10
CA THR A 51 -18.88 24.76 2.02
C THR A 51 -19.51 24.82 3.41
N ALA A 52 -19.73 26.01 3.94
CA ALA A 52 -20.32 26.21 5.27
C ALA A 52 -21.77 25.68 5.32
N LEU A 53 -22.57 25.94 4.28
CA LEU A 53 -23.92 25.43 4.14
C LEU A 53 -23.94 23.91 3.99
N ALA A 54 -23.07 23.36 3.14
CA ALA A 54 -22.91 21.92 2.99
C ALA A 54 -22.57 21.27 4.33
N LEU A 55 -21.60 21.79 5.06
CA LEU A 55 -21.20 21.26 6.35
C LEU A 55 -22.29 21.41 7.42
N TYR A 56 -23.03 22.52 7.42
CA TYR A 56 -24.20 22.70 8.28
C TYR A 56 -25.27 21.64 7.99
N LEU A 57 -25.60 21.43 6.71
CA LEU A 57 -26.55 20.41 6.27
C LEU A 57 -26.05 18.99 6.59
N ALA A 58 -24.77 18.69 6.41
CA ALA A 58 -24.21 17.40 6.81
C ALA A 58 -24.21 17.18 8.31
N SER A 59 -23.96 18.22 9.11
CA SER A 59 -24.03 18.10 10.58
C SER A 59 -25.46 17.85 11.09
N ARG A 60 -26.46 18.36 10.36
CA ARG A 60 -27.90 18.12 10.60
C ARG A 60 -28.34 16.74 10.09
N LEU A 61 -27.83 16.30 8.94
CA LEU A 61 -28.10 14.99 8.33
C LEU A 61 -27.32 13.85 9.02
N ALA A 62 -26.19 14.14 9.67
CA ALA A 62 -25.40 13.19 10.46
C ALA A 62 -25.95 12.98 11.88
N GLN A 63 -27.06 13.63 12.24
CA GLN A 63 -27.85 13.18 13.39
C GLN A 63 -28.46 11.81 13.05
N PRO A 64 -28.52 10.86 14.00
CA PRO A 64 -29.05 9.53 13.75
C PRO A 64 -30.52 9.69 13.38
N ALA A 65 -30.83 9.54 12.09
CA ALA A 65 -32.21 9.40 11.65
C ALA A 65 -32.64 7.98 12.00
N ASP A 66 -33.77 7.87 12.68
CA ASP A 66 -34.41 6.60 13.04
C ASP A 66 -34.56 5.71 11.80
N ASP A 67 -34.46 4.40 12.02
CA ASP A 67 -34.03 3.35 11.08
C ASP A 67 -34.97 3.06 9.89
N ARG A 68 -35.81 4.02 9.45
CA ARG A 68 -36.85 3.78 8.45
C ARG A 68 -37.11 4.84 7.39
N GLN A 69 -36.33 5.91 7.25
CA GLN A 69 -36.58 6.91 6.19
C GLN A 69 -35.54 6.86 5.05
N SER A 70 -36.05 6.59 3.84
CA SER A 70 -35.40 6.48 2.52
C SER A 70 -33.98 7.05 2.35
N SER A 71 -33.19 6.35 1.53
CA SER A 71 -31.86 6.77 1.03
C SER A 71 -31.92 8.07 0.23
N SER A 72 -32.09 9.20 0.91
CA SER A 72 -32.03 10.55 0.35
C SER A 72 -30.81 10.65 -0.57
N PRO A 73 -30.98 10.91 -1.88
CA PRO A 73 -29.87 11.00 -2.83
C PRO A 73 -28.81 12.00 -2.37
N TRP A 74 -29.21 13.02 -1.59
CA TRP A 74 -28.32 13.98 -0.95
C TRP A 74 -27.28 13.35 -0.02
N ARG A 75 -27.55 12.25 0.70
CA ARG A 75 -26.52 11.58 1.53
C ARG A 75 -25.40 10.94 0.70
N ARG A 76 -25.69 10.47 -0.53
CA ARG A 76 -24.70 9.90 -1.46
C ARG A 76 -24.00 10.98 -2.30
N LEU A 77 -24.75 11.99 -2.71
CA LEU A 77 -24.22 13.15 -3.43
C LEU A 77 -23.37 14.04 -2.53
N PHE A 78 -23.64 14.13 -1.24
CA PHE A 78 -22.94 15.03 -0.34
C PHE A 78 -21.42 14.77 -0.24
N PRO A 79 -20.94 13.53 -0.01
CA PRO A 79 -19.51 13.22 -0.09
C PRO A 79 -18.93 13.58 -1.45
N VAL A 80 -19.63 13.27 -2.54
CA VAL A 80 -19.17 13.56 -3.92
C VAL A 80 -19.05 15.07 -4.15
N ILE A 81 -20.07 15.85 -3.79
CA ILE A 81 -20.08 17.32 -3.89
C ILE A 81 -18.97 17.92 -3.03
N ASN A 82 -18.77 17.41 -1.80
CA ASN A 82 -17.72 17.89 -0.91
C ASN A 82 -16.30 17.58 -1.45
N HIS A 83 -16.12 16.41 -2.08
CA HIS A 83 -14.86 16.05 -2.76
C HIS A 83 -14.62 16.92 -4.00
N LEU A 84 -15.62 17.07 -4.87
CA LEU A 84 -15.56 17.94 -6.05
C LEU A 84 -15.23 19.37 -5.66
N GLN A 85 -15.85 19.89 -4.61
CA GLN A 85 -15.57 21.21 -4.09
C GLN A 85 -14.11 21.36 -3.63
N SER A 86 -13.54 20.34 -2.98
CA SER A 86 -12.14 20.35 -2.54
C SER A 86 -11.16 20.32 -3.72
N ILE A 87 -11.48 19.55 -4.76
CA ILE A 87 -10.72 19.52 -6.02
C ILE A 87 -10.74 20.90 -6.67
N ILE A 88 -11.91 21.51 -6.82
CA ILE A 88 -12.06 22.83 -7.45
C ILE A 88 -11.33 23.92 -6.64
N THR A 89 -11.41 23.93 -5.30
CA THR A 89 -10.66 24.90 -4.48
C THR A 89 -9.14 24.72 -4.64
N THR A 90 -8.67 23.49 -4.80
CA THR A 90 -7.25 23.20 -5.08
C THR A 90 -6.83 23.70 -6.47
N ILE A 91 -7.69 23.54 -7.48
CA ILE A 91 -7.48 24.08 -8.82
C ILE A 91 -7.40 25.61 -8.76
N ILE A 92 -8.32 26.28 -8.06
CA ILE A 92 -8.32 27.74 -7.88
C ILE A 92 -7.01 28.21 -7.23
N ALA A 93 -6.57 27.55 -6.15
CA ALA A 93 -5.30 27.87 -5.50
C ALA A 93 -4.10 27.71 -6.45
N THR A 94 -4.09 26.64 -7.23
CA THR A 94 -3.02 26.36 -8.21
C THR A 94 -3.00 27.39 -9.33
N VAL A 95 -4.17 27.77 -9.85
CA VAL A 95 -4.30 28.81 -10.87
C VAL A 95 -3.84 30.15 -10.32
N ALA A 96 -4.31 30.57 -9.14
CA ALA A 96 -3.87 31.81 -8.50
C ALA A 96 -2.35 31.85 -8.29
N LEU A 97 -1.75 30.73 -7.88
CA LEU A 97 -0.30 30.61 -7.72
C LEU A 97 0.46 30.79 -9.05
N ALA A 98 -0.08 30.31 -10.16
CA ALA A 98 0.50 30.51 -11.49
C ALA A 98 0.43 31.98 -11.98
N TYR A 99 -0.38 32.82 -11.35
CA TYR A 99 -0.42 34.28 -11.56
C TYR A 99 0.37 35.07 -10.51
N LEU A 100 0.98 34.39 -9.54
CA LEU A 100 1.91 34.97 -8.57
C LEU A 100 3.37 34.79 -9.00
N TYR A 101 3.72 33.61 -9.53
CA TYR A 101 5.11 33.26 -9.85
C TYR A 101 5.25 32.51 -11.18
N PRO A 102 6.41 32.64 -11.86
CA PRO A 102 7.46 33.65 -11.67
C PRO A 102 7.09 35.01 -12.32
N GLU A 103 7.69 36.11 -11.85
CA GLU A 103 7.38 37.49 -12.29
C GLU A 103 7.56 37.75 -13.78
N SER A 104 8.45 36.99 -14.44
CA SER A 104 8.68 37.08 -15.88
C SER A 104 7.44 36.66 -16.68
N ILE A 105 6.72 35.64 -16.21
CA ILE A 105 5.51 35.12 -16.86
C ILE A 105 4.33 36.07 -16.62
N THR A 106 4.19 36.62 -15.41
CA THR A 106 3.10 37.57 -15.11
C THR A 106 3.25 38.87 -15.90
N THR A 107 4.47 39.39 -16.01
CA THR A 107 4.77 40.55 -16.86
C THR A 107 4.49 40.27 -18.33
N CYS A 108 4.82 39.08 -18.82
CA CYS A 108 4.54 38.68 -20.20
C CYS A 108 3.03 38.63 -20.51
N ARG A 109 2.20 38.16 -19.57
CA ARG A 109 0.73 38.14 -19.75
C ARG A 109 0.13 39.55 -19.73
N LEU A 110 0.57 40.40 -18.80
CA LEU A 110 0.12 41.80 -18.73
C LEU A 110 0.47 42.55 -20.03
N GLU A 111 1.66 42.31 -20.56
CA GLU A 111 2.09 42.86 -21.84
C GLU A 111 1.19 42.40 -23.00
N GLN A 112 0.83 41.11 -23.04
CA GLN A 112 -0.03 40.56 -24.08
C GLN A 112 -1.43 41.18 -24.05
N GLU A 113 -2.03 41.33 -22.86
CA GLU A 113 -3.35 41.97 -22.73
C GLU A 113 -3.29 43.46 -23.06
N TRP A 114 -2.31 44.21 -22.54
CA TRP A 114 -2.17 45.62 -22.90
C TRP A 114 -2.00 45.81 -24.42
N GLN A 115 -1.20 44.94 -25.05
CA GLN A 115 -0.99 44.95 -26.49
C GLN A 115 -2.27 44.61 -27.26
N SER A 116 -3.17 43.79 -26.71
CA SER A 116 -4.45 43.43 -27.31
C SER A 116 -5.38 44.66 -27.35
N TYR A 117 -5.54 45.34 -26.22
CA TYR A 117 -6.34 46.57 -26.11
C TYR A 117 -5.81 47.67 -27.03
N PHE A 118 -4.49 47.87 -27.06
CA PHE A 118 -3.88 48.89 -27.89
C PHE A 118 -4.06 48.61 -29.40
N ARG A 119 -3.92 47.34 -29.83
CA ARG A 119 -4.16 46.95 -31.25
C ARG A 119 -5.61 47.14 -31.65
N ALA A 120 -6.53 46.83 -30.76
CA ALA A 120 -7.97 47.02 -30.98
C ALA A 120 -8.38 48.51 -30.95
N LYS A 121 -7.48 49.41 -30.53
CA LYS A 121 -7.80 50.80 -30.16
C LYS A 121 -8.96 50.88 -29.17
N ASP A 122 -8.99 49.94 -28.23
CA ASP A 122 -9.98 49.94 -27.15
C ASP A 122 -9.53 50.92 -26.06
N ALA A 123 -10.13 52.10 -26.07
CA ALA A 123 -9.81 53.18 -25.14
C ALA A 123 -10.24 52.85 -23.70
N GLN A 124 -11.28 52.04 -23.53
CA GLN A 124 -11.92 51.84 -22.23
C GLN A 124 -11.00 51.18 -21.19
N PRO A 125 -10.36 50.02 -21.45
CA PRO A 125 -9.49 49.37 -20.47
C PRO A 125 -8.20 50.16 -20.20
N ILE A 126 -7.58 50.69 -21.25
CA ILE A 126 -6.33 51.46 -21.12
C ILE A 126 -6.57 52.73 -20.31
N ARG A 127 -7.66 53.47 -20.60
CA ARG A 127 -8.02 54.66 -19.84
C ARG A 127 -8.37 54.33 -18.40
N ALA A 128 -9.15 53.27 -18.15
CA ALA A 128 -9.51 52.86 -16.78
C ALA A 128 -8.26 52.59 -15.94
N ILE A 129 -7.26 51.90 -16.50
CA ILE A 129 -5.99 51.62 -15.81
C ILE A 129 -5.17 52.90 -15.62
N GLN A 130 -5.04 53.73 -16.65
CA GLN A 130 -4.27 54.97 -16.59
C GLN A 130 -4.84 55.98 -15.59
N ASP A 131 -6.17 56.15 -15.57
CA ASP A 131 -6.85 57.07 -14.67
C ASP A 131 -6.78 56.58 -13.21
N GLU A 132 -6.93 55.27 -12.97
CA GLU A 132 -6.86 54.70 -11.62
C GLU A 132 -5.46 54.82 -10.99
N PHE A 133 -4.39 54.60 -11.76
CA PHE A 133 -3.02 54.65 -11.24
C PHE A 133 -2.29 55.96 -11.52
N ARG A 134 -2.92 56.93 -12.19
CA ARG A 134 -2.28 58.18 -12.64
C ARG A 134 -0.95 57.90 -13.37
N CYS A 135 -1.01 57.00 -14.34
CA CYS A 135 0.13 56.53 -15.12
C CYS A 135 -0.13 56.69 -16.62
N CYS A 136 0.93 56.74 -17.42
CA CYS A 136 0.87 56.75 -18.88
C CYS A 136 1.70 55.61 -19.45
N GLY A 137 1.15 54.94 -20.46
CA GLY A 137 1.83 53.89 -21.21
C GLY A 137 2.21 52.64 -20.39
N PHE A 138 2.59 51.57 -21.08
CA PHE A 138 2.82 50.28 -20.44
C PHE A 138 4.20 50.20 -19.77
N ARG A 139 5.29 50.10 -20.56
CA ARG A 139 6.67 50.02 -20.02
C ARG A 139 7.32 51.39 -19.79
N SER A 140 6.84 52.41 -20.49
CA SER A 140 7.31 53.78 -20.38
C SER A 140 6.15 54.74 -20.62
N ILE A 141 6.32 56.02 -20.27
CA ILE A 141 5.29 57.07 -20.34
C ILE A 141 4.71 57.22 -21.75
N HIS A 142 5.52 57.00 -22.79
CA HIS A 142 5.13 57.12 -24.19
C HIS A 142 4.80 55.77 -24.87
N ASP A 143 4.90 54.65 -24.14
CA ASP A 143 4.71 53.32 -24.72
C ASP A 143 3.24 52.92 -24.74
N ARG A 144 2.60 53.00 -25.92
CA ARG A 144 1.21 52.53 -26.15
C ARG A 144 0.20 53.13 -25.17
N ALA A 145 0.34 54.44 -24.92
CA ALA A 145 -0.55 55.21 -24.05
C ALA A 145 -1.84 55.60 -24.78
N TRP A 146 -2.90 55.81 -24.00
CA TRP A 146 -4.09 56.54 -24.42
C TRP A 146 -3.98 58.01 -23.95
N PRO A 147 -4.42 59.03 -24.73
CA PRO A 147 -5.07 58.96 -26.03
C PRO A 147 -4.18 58.39 -27.14
N PHE A 148 -4.76 57.62 -28.06
CA PHE A 148 -4.00 56.97 -29.13
C PHE A 148 -3.48 58.00 -30.14
N LYS A 149 -2.22 57.82 -30.56
CA LYS A 149 -1.57 58.65 -31.59
C LYS A 149 -2.43 58.82 -32.84
N ASP A 150 -2.60 60.06 -33.26
CA ASP A 150 -3.21 60.45 -34.54
C ASP A 150 -2.37 61.55 -35.21
N LYS A 151 -2.91 62.22 -36.25
CA LYS A 151 -2.17 63.27 -36.97
C LYS A 151 -2.00 64.56 -36.15
N THR A 152 -2.75 64.72 -35.07
CA THR A 152 -2.83 65.93 -34.24
C THR A 152 -2.22 65.73 -32.85
N THR A 153 -2.00 64.50 -32.42
CA THR A 153 -1.60 64.13 -31.06
C THR A 153 -0.39 63.18 -31.10
N GLY A 154 0.72 63.59 -30.46
CA GLY A 154 1.98 62.84 -30.38
C GLY A 154 1.94 61.68 -29.37
N ASP A 155 3.08 60.98 -29.21
CA ASP A 155 3.19 59.86 -28.26
C ASP A 155 3.27 60.34 -26.78
N ASP A 156 3.36 61.66 -26.57
CA ASP A 156 3.35 62.39 -25.29
C ASP A 156 1.97 62.91 -24.88
N ALA A 157 0.93 62.64 -25.69
CA ALA A 157 -0.44 63.09 -25.48
C ALA A 157 -0.95 62.88 -24.04
N CYS A 158 -0.69 61.70 -23.48
CA CYS A 158 -1.12 61.33 -22.14
C CYS A 158 -0.46 62.19 -21.06
N GLU A 159 0.85 62.44 -21.18
CA GLU A 159 1.61 63.23 -20.22
C GLU A 159 1.21 64.70 -20.29
N VAL A 160 1.11 65.27 -21.49
CA VAL A 160 0.75 66.68 -21.70
C VAL A 160 -0.69 66.97 -21.24
N GLN A 161 -1.61 66.04 -21.47
CA GLN A 161 -3.03 66.24 -21.15
C GLN A 161 -3.37 65.96 -19.68
N PHE A 162 -2.76 64.96 -19.05
CA PHE A 162 -3.13 64.49 -17.71
C PHE A 162 -2.03 64.66 -16.65
N ASN A 163 -0.81 65.02 -17.05
CA ASN A 163 0.35 65.22 -16.16
C ASN A 163 0.70 64.00 -15.30
N TYR A 164 0.56 62.81 -15.87
CA TYR A 164 0.93 61.53 -15.23
C TYR A 164 2.38 61.17 -15.56
N GLY A 165 3.24 61.09 -14.55
CA GLY A 165 4.70 60.94 -14.72
C GLY A 165 5.27 59.53 -14.54
N THR A 166 4.44 58.48 -14.57
CA THR A 166 4.89 57.10 -14.30
C THR A 166 4.32 56.08 -15.28
N SER A 167 5.02 54.96 -15.49
CA SER A 167 4.54 53.85 -16.36
C SER A 167 3.55 52.95 -15.64
N CYS A 168 2.53 52.44 -16.35
CA CYS A 168 1.47 51.63 -15.76
C CYS A 168 1.88 50.19 -15.39
N LEU A 169 2.97 49.65 -15.93
CA LEU A 169 3.37 48.25 -15.71
C LEU A 169 3.56 47.90 -14.23
N VAL A 170 4.26 48.74 -13.46
CA VAL A 170 4.58 48.47 -12.05
C VAL A 170 3.32 48.48 -11.16
N PRO A 171 2.52 49.56 -11.11
CA PRO A 171 1.33 49.59 -10.28
C PRO A 171 0.28 48.56 -10.71
N TRP A 172 0.14 48.31 -12.02
CA TRP A 172 -0.82 47.32 -12.53
C TRP A 172 -0.38 45.88 -12.21
N ARG A 173 0.92 45.56 -12.30
CA ARG A 173 1.47 44.27 -11.84
C ARG A 173 1.27 44.07 -10.34
N GLN A 174 1.48 45.12 -9.54
CA GLN A 174 1.27 45.03 -8.09
C GLN A 174 -0.20 44.71 -7.75
N GLN A 175 -1.16 45.27 -8.49
CA GLN A 175 -2.56 44.91 -8.32
C GLN A 175 -2.88 43.48 -8.80
N GLN A 176 -2.27 43.02 -9.90
CA GLN A 176 -2.38 41.62 -10.34
C GLN A 176 -1.90 40.63 -9.25
N GLN A 177 -0.74 40.91 -8.64
CA GLN A 177 -0.20 40.10 -7.56
C GLN A 177 -1.07 40.18 -6.30
N SER A 178 -1.56 41.37 -5.96
CA SER A 178 -2.45 41.59 -4.82
C SER A 178 -3.76 40.79 -4.96
N ALA A 179 -4.43 40.86 -6.11
CA ALA A 179 -5.64 40.09 -6.40
C ALA A 179 -5.38 38.58 -6.38
N SER A 180 -4.26 38.14 -6.98
CA SER A 180 -3.89 36.71 -6.99
C SER A 180 -3.57 36.18 -5.59
N TRP A 181 -2.93 36.98 -4.73
CA TRP A 181 -2.67 36.64 -3.32
C TRP A 181 -3.95 36.56 -2.51
N MET A 182 -4.90 37.49 -2.70
CA MET A 182 -6.21 37.44 -2.04
C MET A 182 -6.95 36.13 -2.36
N VAL A 183 -6.97 35.72 -3.64
CA VAL A 183 -7.59 34.46 -4.06
C VAL A 183 -6.85 33.25 -3.49
N PHE A 184 -5.51 33.25 -3.54
CA PHE A 184 -4.70 32.14 -3.04
C PHE A 184 -4.87 31.92 -1.53
N VAL A 185 -4.69 32.98 -0.74
CA VAL A 185 -4.81 32.92 0.73
C VAL A 185 -6.21 32.44 1.12
N ALA A 186 -7.24 32.98 0.48
CA ALA A 186 -8.60 32.62 0.83
C ALA A 186 -8.98 31.18 0.38
N ALA A 187 -8.43 30.67 -0.72
CA ALA A 187 -8.57 29.27 -1.12
C ALA A 187 -7.86 28.32 -0.14
N VAL A 188 -6.64 28.67 0.31
CA VAL A 188 -5.90 27.90 1.32
C VAL A 188 -6.64 27.90 2.66
N LEU A 189 -7.14 29.05 3.12
CA LEU A 189 -7.93 29.14 4.35
C LEU A 189 -9.22 28.31 4.27
N THR A 190 -9.87 28.25 3.10
CA THR A 190 -11.03 27.39 2.86
C THR A 190 -10.67 25.90 2.96
N LEU A 191 -9.52 25.49 2.42
CA LEU A 191 -9.01 24.12 2.56
C LEU A 191 -8.65 23.78 4.00
N LEU A 192 -7.97 24.68 4.71
CA LEU A 192 -7.61 24.50 6.12
C LEU A 192 -8.85 24.40 7.01
N MET A 193 -9.85 25.25 6.78
CA MET A 193 -11.15 25.16 7.45
C MET A 193 -11.82 23.81 7.18
N LYS A 194 -11.82 23.33 5.92
CA LYS A 194 -12.34 22.00 5.57
C LYS A 194 -11.60 20.87 6.28
N VAL A 195 -10.27 20.93 6.35
CA VAL A 195 -9.45 19.91 7.02
C VAL A 195 -9.71 19.92 8.52
N ALA A 196 -9.71 21.10 9.16
CA ALA A 196 -10.00 21.23 10.58
C ALA A 196 -11.41 20.72 10.93
N LEU A 197 -12.40 21.01 10.08
CA LEU A 197 -13.78 20.54 10.26
C LEU A 197 -13.95 19.05 9.94
N TYR A 198 -13.25 18.52 8.93
CA TYR A 198 -13.20 17.08 8.67
C TYR A 198 -12.57 16.33 9.83
N GLN A 199 -11.49 16.85 10.41
CA GLN A 199 -10.88 16.30 11.62
C GLN A 199 -11.85 16.38 12.81
N ALA A 200 -12.58 17.48 12.99
CA ALA A 200 -13.59 17.62 14.03
C ALA A 200 -14.82 16.69 13.83
N MET A 201 -15.22 16.42 12.58
CA MET A 201 -16.28 15.46 12.26
C MET A 201 -15.81 14.00 12.36
N ARG A 202 -14.54 13.72 12.04
CA ARG A 202 -13.90 12.40 12.24
C ARG A 202 -13.78 12.04 13.72
N GLN A 203 -13.80 13.05 14.61
CA GLN A 203 -13.94 12.85 16.06
C GLN A 203 -15.39 12.50 16.49
N ARG A 204 -16.34 12.36 15.56
CA ARG A 204 -17.63 11.70 15.85
C ARG A 204 -17.61 10.24 15.38
N PRO A 205 -17.86 9.27 16.27
CA PRO A 205 -17.98 7.87 15.90
C PRO A 205 -19.29 7.62 15.14
N SER A 206 -19.19 6.84 14.05
CA SER A 206 -20.33 6.12 13.47
C SER A 206 -20.88 5.16 14.54
N TRP A 207 -22.18 5.00 14.63
CA TRP A 207 -22.82 4.21 15.70
C TRP A 207 -22.37 2.74 15.75
N MET A 208 -21.82 2.17 14.66
CA MET A 208 -21.22 0.83 14.66
C MET A 208 -19.81 0.76 15.30
N THR A 209 -19.15 1.89 15.55
CA THR A 209 -17.89 1.92 16.33
C THR A 209 -18.10 1.88 17.85
N MET A 210 -19.36 1.79 18.31
CA MET A 210 -19.71 1.93 19.72
C MET A 210 -19.52 0.65 20.55
N GLN A 211 -19.36 -0.52 19.93
CA GLN A 211 -19.27 -1.80 20.66
C GLN A 211 -17.83 -2.32 20.91
N PHE A 212 -16.81 -1.80 20.21
CA PHE A 212 -15.42 -2.26 20.39
C PHE A 212 -14.36 -1.15 20.46
N GLY A 213 -14.75 0.13 20.32
CA GLY A 213 -13.81 1.26 20.21
C GLY A 213 -13.63 2.12 21.46
N ARG A 214 -14.20 1.74 22.61
CA ARG A 214 -14.30 2.65 23.76
C ARG A 214 -13.30 2.38 24.88
N GLN A 215 -11.99 2.36 24.60
CA GLN A 215 -11.01 2.60 25.68
C GLN A 215 -9.62 3.10 25.24
N ALA A 216 -9.56 3.96 24.22
CA ALA A 216 -8.26 4.37 23.70
C ALA A 216 -8.24 5.79 23.08
N ARG A 217 -8.68 6.83 23.81
CA ARG A 217 -8.14 8.20 23.58
C ARG A 217 -8.51 9.20 24.68
N SER A 218 -7.64 9.33 25.68
CA SER A 218 -7.11 10.65 26.05
C SER A 218 -5.76 10.78 25.35
N GLN A 219 -5.70 11.53 24.25
CA GLN A 219 -4.45 11.96 23.65
C GLN A 219 -4.10 13.32 24.25
N GLN A 220 -3.19 13.31 25.22
CA GLN A 220 -2.35 14.46 25.50
C GLN A 220 -0.92 14.04 25.20
N TYR A 221 -0.22 14.90 24.46
CA TYR A 221 1.20 14.79 24.17
C TYR A 221 1.97 14.75 25.49
N ILE A 222 2.68 13.66 25.77
CA ILE A 222 3.64 13.61 26.85
C ILE A 222 4.96 14.14 26.29
N THR A 223 5.36 15.31 26.77
CA THR A 223 6.73 15.83 26.65
C THR A 223 7.60 15.19 27.74
N PRO A 224 8.93 15.16 27.59
CA PRO A 224 9.83 14.30 28.39
C PRO A 224 10.04 14.70 29.87
N ALA A 225 9.13 15.46 30.48
CA ALA A 225 9.37 16.14 31.76
C ALA A 225 8.58 15.57 32.96
N ALA A 226 7.88 14.44 32.83
CA ALA A 226 7.13 13.83 33.92
C ALA A 226 7.70 12.43 34.24
N LEU A 227 8.84 12.39 34.92
CA LEU A 227 9.41 11.18 35.51
C LEU A 227 9.85 11.38 36.97
N GLU A 228 9.34 12.41 37.64
CA GLU A 228 9.59 12.60 39.06
C GLU A 228 8.26 12.94 39.75
N ASP A 229 8.05 12.30 40.89
CA ASP A 229 7.05 12.55 41.93
C ASP A 229 5.67 11.88 41.80
N GLU A 230 5.52 10.71 42.44
CA GLU A 230 4.31 10.40 43.24
C GLU A 230 4.70 9.53 44.46
N ASP A 231 4.87 10.18 45.61
CA ASP A 231 4.69 9.61 46.95
C ASP A 231 3.72 10.54 47.72
N ALA A 232 2.86 9.90 48.55
CA ALA A 232 2.12 10.45 49.71
C ALA A 232 0.63 10.91 49.58
N ASN A 233 -0.21 10.12 50.26
CA ASN A 233 -1.22 10.45 51.30
C ASN A 233 -2.60 11.13 51.04
N ASP A 234 -3.63 10.39 51.49
CA ASP A 234 -4.71 10.68 52.46
C ASP A 234 -5.78 11.79 52.28
N ASP A 235 -7.03 11.29 52.37
CA ASP A 235 -8.18 11.73 53.18
C ASP A 235 -9.19 12.84 52.79
N ALA A 236 -10.46 12.43 53.00
CA ALA A 236 -11.64 13.14 53.51
C ALA A 236 -12.62 13.95 52.61
N GLU A 237 -13.82 13.36 52.51
CA GLU A 237 -15.20 13.92 52.65
C GLU A 237 -15.71 15.18 51.92
N GLY A 238 -16.92 15.07 51.34
CA GLY A 238 -17.88 16.20 51.33
C GLY A 238 -18.91 16.31 50.19
N GLY A 239 -20.01 15.55 50.25
CA GLY A 239 -21.38 16.12 50.12
C GLY A 239 -21.96 16.68 48.79
N ARG A 240 -22.63 15.78 48.04
CA ARG A 240 -24.09 15.76 47.69
C ARG A 240 -24.80 16.83 46.78
N ARG A 241 -25.66 16.23 45.93
CA ARG A 241 -26.91 16.64 45.20
C ARG A 241 -26.70 17.11 43.76
N GLY A 242 -27.37 16.61 42.72
CA GLY A 242 -28.49 15.68 42.45
C GLY A 242 -28.80 15.87 40.94
N ALA A 243 -29.63 15.15 40.18
CA ALA A 243 -30.49 14.00 40.33
C ALA A 243 -31.13 13.76 38.92
N PHE A 244 -31.36 12.49 38.56
CA PHE A 244 -32.42 11.98 37.66
C PHE A 244 -32.32 12.01 36.10
N LEU A 245 -32.30 10.78 35.57
CA LEU A 245 -32.61 10.19 34.24
C LEU A 245 -34.15 10.15 33.96
N PRO A 246 -34.74 9.45 32.94
CA PRO A 246 -34.32 9.01 31.58
C PRO A 246 -35.42 9.18 30.46
N ARG A 247 -35.10 8.68 29.23
CA ARG A 247 -35.91 7.79 28.35
C ARG A 247 -36.71 8.32 27.13
N ALA A 248 -36.44 7.64 25.99
CA ALA A 248 -37.30 7.23 24.84
C ALA A 248 -38.04 8.33 24.04
N GLY A 249 -37.86 8.51 22.71
CA GLY A 249 -38.09 7.58 21.58
C GLY A 249 -39.58 7.57 21.17
N PRO A 250 -40.03 7.15 19.96
CA PRO A 250 -39.32 6.90 18.69
C PRO A 250 -40.19 7.21 17.41
N ARG A 251 -39.77 6.69 16.22
CA ARG A 251 -40.60 6.09 15.13
C ARG A 251 -41.29 7.06 14.11
N LEU A 252 -41.35 6.87 12.78
CA LEU A 252 -41.31 5.71 11.86
C LEU A 252 -41.23 6.18 10.37
N ASP A 253 -40.74 5.30 9.47
CA ASP A 253 -41.27 5.00 8.10
C ASP A 253 -40.96 5.97 6.90
N ASN A 254 -40.62 5.58 5.66
CA ASN A 254 -40.65 4.30 4.93
C ASN A 254 -39.62 4.21 3.75
N GLU A 255 -39.64 3.00 3.17
CA GLU A 255 -38.88 2.32 2.11
C GLU A 255 -39.59 2.41 0.70
N TRP A 256 -38.95 1.83 -0.34
CA TRP A 256 -39.42 1.43 -1.71
C TRP A 256 -39.29 2.37 -2.95
N ASN A 257 -38.17 2.17 -3.65
CA ASN A 257 -37.94 1.69 -5.04
C ASN A 257 -38.73 2.14 -6.30
N ASP A 258 -37.91 2.30 -7.37
CA ASP A 258 -38.07 1.88 -8.79
C ASP A 258 -38.95 2.67 -9.80
N ARG A 259 -38.34 3.14 -10.92
CA ARG A 259 -38.55 2.63 -12.31
C ARG A 259 -38.05 3.55 -13.46
N SER A 260 -37.31 2.91 -14.39
CA SER A 260 -37.41 2.87 -15.88
C SER A 260 -37.25 4.09 -16.84
N ASN A 261 -36.31 3.89 -17.78
CA ASN A 261 -36.35 4.00 -19.27
C ASN A 261 -36.50 5.32 -20.09
N LEU A 262 -35.73 5.33 -21.21
CA LEU A 262 -36.02 5.71 -22.64
C LEU A 262 -35.33 6.93 -23.32
N GLY A 263 -34.72 6.62 -24.50
CA GLY A 263 -34.67 7.39 -25.77
C GLY A 263 -33.47 8.32 -26.03
N LEU A 264 -32.96 8.60 -27.24
CA LEU A 264 -33.03 8.11 -28.64
C LEU A 264 -32.23 9.14 -29.49
N CYS A 265 -31.49 8.74 -30.55
CA CYS A 265 -31.36 9.42 -31.88
C CYS A 265 -30.28 8.78 -32.80
N ALA A 266 -30.64 8.61 -34.09
CA ALA A 266 -29.87 8.06 -35.25
C ALA A 266 -29.48 9.20 -36.24
N PRO A 267 -28.88 8.99 -37.47
CA PRO A 267 -29.35 8.18 -38.65
C PRO A 267 -28.27 7.32 -39.40
N PHE A 268 -28.58 6.13 -40.00
CA PHE A 268 -28.83 5.74 -41.44
C PHE A 268 -27.69 6.04 -42.48
N ILE A 269 -27.20 5.16 -43.40
CA ILE A 269 -27.78 4.21 -44.39
C ILE A 269 -26.79 3.05 -44.78
N SER A 270 -27.35 1.83 -44.99
CA SER A 270 -27.08 0.62 -45.86
C SER A 270 -25.68 0.29 -46.46
N SER A 271 -25.32 -0.93 -46.91
CA SER A 271 -25.97 -2.25 -47.17
C SER A 271 -24.91 -3.34 -47.42
N ASP A 272 -25.24 -4.61 -47.15
CA ASP A 272 -24.86 -5.88 -47.85
C ASP A 272 -23.37 -6.33 -47.91
N LYS A 273 -22.97 -7.61 -47.99
CA LYS A 273 -23.50 -8.97 -47.73
C LYS A 273 -22.33 -9.97 -47.98
N ALA A 274 -22.40 -11.14 -47.35
CA ALA A 274 -21.94 -12.48 -47.82
C ALA A 274 -20.43 -12.89 -47.81
N THR A 275 -20.13 -13.72 -46.81
CA THR A 275 -19.44 -15.03 -46.77
C THR A 275 -19.06 -15.75 -48.10
N ILE A 276 -17.88 -16.40 -48.14
CA ILE A 276 -17.65 -17.86 -48.41
C ILE A 276 -16.13 -18.21 -48.50
N GLN A 277 -15.77 -19.34 -47.86
CA GLN A 277 -14.51 -20.11 -47.88
C GLN A 277 -14.16 -20.61 -49.30
N ALA A 278 -12.94 -21.04 -49.67
CA ALA A 278 -12.32 -22.29 -49.23
C ALA A 278 -11.09 -22.64 -50.10
N ILE A 279 -10.09 -23.29 -49.47
CA ILE A 279 -9.19 -24.37 -49.98
C ILE A 279 -8.25 -24.00 -51.15
N GLY A 280 -6.96 -24.29 -51.21
CA GLY A 280 -5.97 -25.19 -50.59
C GLY A 280 -4.73 -25.05 -51.52
N ALA A 281 -3.50 -25.46 -51.26
CA ALA A 281 -2.98 -26.57 -50.50
C ALA A 281 -1.44 -26.51 -50.61
N LEU A 282 -0.73 -26.97 -49.57
CA LEU A 282 0.56 -27.71 -49.60
C LEU A 282 1.82 -26.96 -50.11
N ALA A 283 3.06 -27.25 -49.69
CA ALA A 283 3.67 -27.96 -48.59
C ALA A 283 5.19 -27.91 -48.87
N TRP A 284 6.00 -27.58 -47.85
CA TRP A 284 7.31 -28.17 -47.49
C TRP A 284 8.33 -28.48 -48.61
N ASP A 285 9.46 -27.75 -48.63
CA ASP A 285 10.76 -28.22 -48.14
C ASP A 285 11.96 -27.45 -48.74
N ALA A 286 12.93 -27.15 -47.87
CA ALA A 286 14.29 -26.68 -48.16
C ALA A 286 15.15 -27.84 -48.76
N PRO A 287 16.47 -27.75 -49.06
CA PRO A 287 17.44 -26.67 -48.77
C PRO A 287 18.50 -26.38 -49.89
N LEU A 288 19.41 -25.47 -49.54
CA LEU A 288 20.67 -24.99 -50.16
C LEU A 288 21.48 -25.99 -51.03
N PRO A 289 22.43 -25.47 -51.85
CA PRO A 289 23.82 -25.70 -51.47
C PRO A 289 24.83 -24.55 -51.75
N ILE A 290 26.00 -24.80 -51.16
CA ILE A 290 27.25 -24.06 -51.00
C ILE A 290 28.14 -24.15 -52.26
N GLY A 291 28.95 -23.11 -52.53
CA GLY A 291 30.38 -23.33 -52.74
C GLY A 291 31.06 -22.80 -54.02
N SER A 292 32.31 -22.38 -53.80
CA SER A 292 33.47 -22.37 -54.71
C SER A 292 33.92 -21.05 -55.33
N ALA A 293 35.13 -20.65 -54.91
CA ALA A 293 35.97 -19.59 -55.44
C ALA A 293 36.56 -19.92 -56.82
N ARG A 294 36.98 -18.88 -57.57
CA ARG A 294 38.20 -18.88 -58.40
C ARG A 294 38.60 -17.48 -58.86
N ASN A 295 39.92 -17.33 -58.98
CA ASN A 295 40.72 -16.15 -59.29
C ASN A 295 40.49 -15.56 -60.69
N LEU A 296 40.68 -14.24 -60.81
CA LEU A 296 41.21 -13.59 -62.01
C LEU A 296 42.01 -12.34 -61.62
N THR A 297 43.27 -12.33 -62.05
CA THR A 297 44.28 -11.28 -61.89
C THR A 297 44.44 -10.47 -63.20
N LEU A 298 45.04 -9.27 -63.07
CA LEU A 298 45.58 -8.36 -64.11
C LEU A 298 44.54 -7.41 -64.75
N ASN A 299 44.76 -6.11 -64.99
CA ASN A 299 45.92 -5.25 -64.76
C ASN A 299 45.49 -3.76 -64.83
N HIS A 300 46.19 -2.93 -64.05
CA HIS A 300 46.44 -1.49 -64.16
C HIS A 300 45.60 -0.58 -65.09
N SER A 301 44.97 0.44 -64.51
CA SER A 301 45.29 1.86 -64.80
C SER A 301 44.72 2.82 -63.75
N THR A 302 45.67 3.57 -63.16
CA THR A 302 45.62 4.89 -62.52
C THR A 302 44.29 5.64 -62.37
N GLU A 303 43.78 5.71 -61.13
CA GLU A 303 43.27 6.94 -60.47
C GLU A 303 42.95 6.65 -58.98
N ARG A 304 43.66 7.28 -58.04
CA ARG A 304 43.32 7.32 -56.60
C ARG A 304 43.55 8.76 -56.14
N GLN A 305 42.54 9.64 -56.12
CA GLN A 305 41.44 9.73 -55.16
C GLN A 305 41.85 9.47 -53.70
N SER A 306 41.64 10.50 -52.89
CA SER A 306 42.03 10.60 -51.48
C SER A 306 41.55 9.42 -50.64
N TRP A 307 42.45 8.80 -49.89
CA TRP A 307 42.10 7.84 -48.86
C TRP A 307 41.39 8.53 -47.69
N ARG A 308 40.04 8.47 -47.68
CA ARG A 308 39.30 8.56 -46.42
C ARG A 308 39.45 7.23 -45.70
N CYS A 309 40.21 7.24 -44.60
CA CYS A 309 40.31 6.12 -43.68
C CYS A 309 38.90 5.82 -43.12
N LEU A 310 38.29 4.71 -43.52
CA LEU A 310 37.07 4.17 -42.91
C LEU A 310 37.39 3.83 -41.45
N ARG A 311 36.88 4.65 -40.52
CA ARG A 311 36.96 4.38 -39.08
C ARG A 311 36.35 3.01 -38.79
N LYS A 312 37.16 2.06 -38.34
CA LYS A 312 36.69 0.86 -37.63
C LYS A 312 35.90 1.33 -36.40
N TYR A 313 34.58 1.15 -36.41
CA TYR A 313 33.76 1.37 -35.23
C TYR A 313 34.05 0.26 -34.22
N SER A 314 34.68 0.61 -33.09
CA SER A 314 34.75 -0.26 -31.92
C SER A 314 33.33 -0.47 -31.34
N PRO A 315 33.03 -1.62 -30.74
CA PRO A 315 31.75 -1.86 -30.07
C PRO A 315 31.42 -0.74 -29.09
N ARG A 316 30.17 -0.27 -29.10
CA ARG A 316 29.71 0.76 -28.17
C ARG A 316 29.76 0.21 -26.74
N SER A 317 30.25 1.02 -25.80
CA SER A 317 30.27 0.63 -24.40
C SER A 317 28.83 0.59 -23.84
N ARG A 318 28.46 -0.55 -23.22
CA ARG A 318 27.09 -0.81 -22.74
C ARG A 318 26.71 0.10 -21.56
N THR A 319 27.71 0.55 -20.81
CA THR A 319 27.62 1.30 -19.54
C THR A 319 28.14 2.75 -19.65
N GLY A 320 28.43 3.24 -20.86
CA GLY A 320 28.98 4.58 -21.07
C GLY A 320 28.01 5.71 -20.71
N CYS A 321 28.55 6.78 -20.12
CA CYS A 321 27.80 7.97 -19.70
C CYS A 321 27.05 8.64 -20.87
N ARG A 322 25.88 9.26 -20.63
CA ARG A 322 25.12 9.95 -21.70
C ARG A 322 25.94 11.07 -22.32
N THR A 323 26.67 11.85 -21.51
CA THR A 323 27.58 12.90 -22.01
C THR A 323 28.62 12.35 -23.00
N CYS A 324 29.15 11.16 -22.75
CA CYS A 324 30.13 10.48 -23.59
C CYS A 324 29.48 9.97 -24.89
N ARG A 325 28.27 9.40 -24.78
CA ARG A 325 27.48 8.92 -25.91
C ARG A 325 27.08 10.05 -26.86
N THR A 326 26.61 11.18 -26.32
CA THR A 326 26.27 12.38 -27.11
C THR A 326 27.51 12.92 -27.83
N ARG A 327 28.66 12.87 -27.18
CA ARG A 327 29.96 13.26 -27.76
C ARG A 327 30.54 12.26 -28.75
N ARG A 328 29.90 11.09 -28.93
CA ARG A 328 30.38 9.99 -29.78
C ARG A 328 31.82 9.57 -29.46
N ASN A 329 32.23 9.69 -28.19
CA ASN A 329 33.51 9.20 -27.70
C ASN A 329 33.32 8.00 -26.74
N LYS A 330 34.33 7.15 -26.62
CA LYS A 330 34.27 5.98 -25.74
C LYS A 330 34.29 6.48 -24.28
N CYS A 331 33.33 6.02 -23.48
CA CYS A 331 33.39 6.27 -22.04
C CYS A 331 34.49 5.39 -21.43
N ASP A 332 35.31 5.99 -20.58
CA ASP A 332 36.37 5.33 -19.84
C ASP A 332 35.85 4.53 -18.63
N GLU A 333 34.55 4.66 -18.32
CA GLU A 333 33.85 3.89 -17.27
C GLU A 333 34.50 3.96 -15.88
N THR A 334 35.36 4.95 -15.62
CA THR A 334 36.01 5.13 -14.32
C THR A 334 34.98 5.14 -13.18
N PRO A 335 35.19 4.39 -12.08
CA PRO A 335 34.29 4.36 -10.92
C PRO A 335 34.11 5.77 -10.32
N GLY A 336 32.89 6.10 -9.89
CA GLY A 336 32.55 7.40 -9.27
C GLY A 336 31.49 8.23 -10.02
N PRO A 337 31.15 9.44 -9.53
CA PRO A 337 30.07 10.26 -10.06
C PRO A 337 30.38 10.88 -11.44
N SER A 338 31.64 10.86 -11.88
CA SER A 338 32.05 11.41 -13.18
C SER A 338 33.17 10.58 -13.81
N CYS A 339 33.09 10.35 -15.13
CA CYS A 339 34.14 9.66 -15.86
C CYS A 339 35.29 10.63 -16.19
N LYS A 340 36.53 10.13 -16.35
CA LYS A 340 37.71 10.96 -16.62
C LYS A 340 37.55 11.77 -17.90
N ASN A 341 36.87 11.24 -18.92
CA ASN A 341 36.61 11.98 -20.17
C ASN A 341 35.62 13.15 -20.02
N CYS A 342 34.75 13.13 -19.01
CA CYS A 342 33.89 14.26 -18.67
C CYS A 342 34.63 15.24 -17.76
N THR A 343 35.28 14.72 -16.71
CA THR A 343 36.08 15.49 -15.75
C THR A 343 37.19 16.29 -16.43
N ALA A 344 37.98 15.66 -17.32
CA ALA A 344 39.06 16.30 -18.06
C ALA A 344 38.59 17.43 -18.99
N THR A 345 37.28 17.51 -19.27
CA THR A 345 36.70 18.57 -20.10
C THR A 345 35.76 19.49 -19.34
N GLY A 346 35.71 19.39 -18.00
CA GLY A 346 34.86 20.23 -17.15
C GLY A 346 33.36 20.06 -17.40
N ARG A 347 32.92 18.93 -17.99
CA ARG A 347 31.51 18.70 -18.32
C ARG A 347 30.81 17.88 -17.25
N ILE A 348 29.55 18.22 -16.99
CA ILE A 348 28.66 17.42 -16.13
C ILE A 348 28.52 16.03 -16.75
N CYS A 349 28.92 15.02 -15.98
CA CYS A 349 28.80 13.63 -16.37
C CYS A 349 27.37 13.17 -16.09
N ASP A 350 26.52 13.14 -17.12
CA ASP A 350 25.19 12.55 -17.07
C ASP A 350 25.32 11.02 -17.10
N ARG A 351 25.73 10.48 -15.96
CA ARG A 351 25.69 9.06 -15.67
C ARG A 351 24.46 8.89 -14.79
N SER A 352 23.40 8.25 -15.29
CA SER A 352 22.40 7.67 -14.37
C SER A 352 23.21 6.84 -13.37
N PRO A 353 23.08 7.07 -12.06
CA PRO A 353 23.84 6.34 -11.07
C PRO A 353 23.40 4.89 -11.17
N VAL A 354 24.13 4.09 -11.96
CA VAL A 354 24.07 2.65 -11.88
C VAL A 354 24.85 2.35 -10.62
N PHE A 355 24.14 2.11 -9.52
CA PHE A 355 24.81 1.68 -8.29
C PHE A 355 25.48 0.35 -8.61
N GLN A 356 26.81 0.34 -8.57
CA GLN A 356 27.58 -0.87 -8.76
C GLN A 356 27.79 -1.48 -7.40
N LEU A 357 27.48 -2.76 -7.29
CA LEU A 357 27.73 -3.44 -6.05
C LEU A 357 29.24 -3.72 -5.92
N PRO A 358 29.81 -3.71 -4.70
CA PRO A 358 31.23 -3.95 -4.51
C PRO A 358 31.64 -5.32 -5.09
N VAL A 359 32.78 -5.34 -5.78
CA VAL A 359 33.37 -6.55 -6.37
C VAL A 359 33.87 -7.44 -5.23
N LYS A 360 33.02 -8.30 -4.68
CA LYS A 360 33.48 -9.36 -3.78
C LYS A 360 34.20 -10.44 -4.59
N THR A 361 35.46 -10.68 -4.24
CA THR A 361 36.28 -11.78 -4.77
C THR A 361 35.64 -13.11 -4.40
N ARG A 362 35.04 -13.78 -5.40
CA ARG A 362 34.47 -15.14 -5.35
C ARG A 362 33.33 -15.33 -4.32
N LEU A 363 32.09 -15.40 -4.82
CA LEU A 363 31.06 -16.23 -4.21
C LEU A 363 31.60 -17.67 -4.14
N ARG A 364 32.15 -18.08 -2.99
CA ARG A 364 32.64 -19.46 -2.76
C ARG A 364 31.52 -20.46 -2.42
N HIS A 365 30.25 -20.07 -2.47
CA HIS A 365 29.15 -20.87 -1.93
C HIS A 365 28.02 -21.14 -2.93
N ALA A 366 28.33 -21.72 -4.10
CA ALA A 366 27.31 -22.28 -4.97
C ALA A 366 27.86 -23.50 -5.71
N SER A 367 28.00 -24.59 -4.99
CA SER A 367 27.99 -25.91 -5.60
C SER A 367 27.31 -26.81 -4.57
N LEU A 368 26.03 -27.13 -4.81
CA LEU A 368 25.37 -28.40 -4.50
C LEU A 368 23.83 -28.23 -4.60
N LEU A 369 23.31 -28.71 -5.74
CA LEU A 369 21.96 -29.25 -6.03
C LEU A 369 20.76 -28.33 -6.34
N HIS A 370 20.10 -28.75 -7.44
CA HIS A 370 18.80 -28.45 -8.07
C HIS A 370 18.68 -27.28 -9.07
N THR A 371 18.43 -27.68 -10.33
CA THR A 371 17.92 -26.91 -11.49
C THR A 371 18.34 -25.44 -11.58
N HIS A 372 19.64 -25.18 -11.74
CA HIS A 372 20.10 -23.87 -12.20
C HIS A 372 19.63 -23.61 -13.63
N ILE A 373 18.54 -22.85 -13.78
CA ILE A 373 18.20 -22.24 -15.06
C ILE A 373 19.31 -21.23 -15.38
N SER A 374 19.93 -21.35 -16.56
CA SER A 374 21.05 -20.51 -17.00
C SER A 374 20.75 -19.03 -16.80
N THR A 375 21.55 -18.35 -15.96
CA THR A 375 21.41 -16.91 -15.66
C THR A 375 21.95 -16.01 -16.78
N ASN A 376 22.32 -16.58 -17.93
CA ASN A 376 22.85 -15.84 -19.08
C ASN A 376 21.74 -15.29 -19.97
N VAL A 377 20.90 -14.43 -19.40
CA VAL A 377 19.89 -13.68 -20.17
C VAL A 377 20.58 -12.50 -20.89
N PRO A 378 20.50 -12.40 -22.24
CA PRO A 378 21.08 -11.30 -22.98
C PRO A 378 20.48 -9.95 -22.54
N GLY A 379 21.30 -9.04 -22.03
CA GLY A 379 20.84 -7.70 -21.63
C GLY A 379 21.13 -7.32 -20.19
N MET A 380 21.25 -8.29 -19.29
CA MET A 380 21.49 -8.03 -17.86
C MET A 380 22.93 -7.56 -17.58
N THR A 381 23.05 -6.65 -16.62
CA THR A 381 24.32 -6.24 -16.04
C THR A 381 24.95 -7.36 -15.20
N THR A 382 26.21 -7.19 -14.80
CA THR A 382 26.90 -8.12 -13.89
C THR A 382 26.21 -8.18 -12.52
N ASP A 383 25.80 -7.03 -11.99
CA ASP A 383 25.15 -6.94 -10.69
C ASP A 383 23.74 -7.53 -10.70
N GLU A 384 22.96 -7.29 -11.76
CA GLU A 384 21.64 -7.92 -11.94
C GLU A 384 21.75 -9.45 -12.03
N ARG A 385 22.75 -9.98 -12.76
CA ARG A 385 23.01 -11.43 -12.81
C ARG A 385 23.42 -11.99 -11.46
N ARG A 386 24.22 -11.24 -10.70
CA ARG A 386 24.63 -11.62 -9.36
C ARG A 386 23.43 -11.68 -8.40
N CYS A 387 22.55 -10.68 -8.43
CA CYS A 387 21.34 -10.67 -7.59
C CYS A 387 20.33 -11.73 -8.02
N LEU A 388 20.23 -12.06 -9.31
CA LEU A 388 19.43 -13.19 -9.78
C LEU A 388 19.98 -14.53 -9.27
N ALA A 389 21.31 -14.71 -9.28
CA ALA A 389 21.95 -15.89 -8.71
C ALA A 389 21.75 -15.96 -7.18
N LEU A 390 21.81 -14.82 -6.48
CA LEU A 390 21.48 -14.75 -5.05
C LEU A 390 20.02 -15.13 -4.81
N PHE A 391 19.11 -14.64 -5.64
CA PHE A 391 17.69 -14.98 -5.56
C PHE A 391 17.45 -16.49 -5.69
N GLN A 392 18.03 -17.12 -6.71
CA GLN A 392 17.94 -18.57 -6.93
C GLN A 392 18.55 -19.39 -5.78
N THR A 393 19.73 -18.98 -5.31
CA THR A 393 20.53 -19.79 -4.39
C THR A 393 20.11 -19.61 -2.93
N TYR A 394 19.59 -18.44 -2.56
CA TYR A 394 19.31 -18.09 -1.16
C TYR A 394 17.87 -17.65 -0.95
N THR A 395 17.33 -16.73 -1.78
CA THR A 395 15.99 -16.17 -1.54
C THR A 395 14.87 -17.19 -1.78
N VAL A 396 14.93 -17.97 -2.85
CA VAL A 396 13.89 -18.99 -3.12
C VAL A 396 13.90 -20.10 -2.04
N PRO A 397 15.05 -20.67 -1.64
CA PRO A 397 15.10 -21.62 -0.52
C PRO A 397 14.62 -21.04 0.82
N MET A 398 14.90 -19.75 1.07
CA MET A 398 14.40 -19.03 2.25
C MET A 398 12.86 -18.96 2.23
N LEU A 399 12.27 -18.47 1.13
CA LEU A 399 10.81 -18.33 0.99
C LEU A 399 10.07 -19.68 1.06
N THR A 400 10.70 -20.75 0.56
CA THR A 400 10.12 -22.11 0.46
C THR A 400 10.71 -23.09 1.48
N GLY A 401 11.22 -22.59 2.62
CA GLY A 401 11.96 -23.38 3.60
C GLY A 401 11.16 -24.51 4.26
N LEU A 402 9.83 -24.33 4.37
CA LEU A 402 8.90 -25.30 4.97
C LEU A 402 8.12 -26.09 3.92
N CYS A 403 7.59 -25.44 2.88
CA CYS A 403 6.80 -26.10 1.84
C CYS A 403 7.22 -25.61 0.45
N ASP A 404 6.99 -26.44 -0.55
CA ASP A 404 7.22 -26.07 -1.95
C ASP A 404 6.17 -25.08 -2.45
N SER A 405 6.58 -24.21 -3.37
CA SER A 405 5.73 -23.17 -3.92
C SER A 405 5.98 -23.05 -5.41
N GLU A 406 4.97 -23.42 -6.19
CA GLU A 406 5.02 -23.32 -7.65
C GLU A 406 5.24 -21.88 -8.13
N LEU A 407 4.70 -20.90 -7.39
CA LEU A 407 4.91 -19.49 -7.65
C LEU A 407 6.40 -19.14 -7.64
N TRP A 408 7.12 -19.48 -6.57
CA TRP A 408 8.52 -19.09 -6.39
C TRP A 408 9.50 -20.00 -7.16
N GLN A 409 9.28 -21.31 -7.14
CA GLN A 409 10.19 -22.30 -7.73
C GLN A 409 10.02 -22.46 -9.24
N ARG A 410 8.89 -22.04 -9.83
CA ARG A 410 8.64 -22.13 -11.28
C ARG A 410 8.33 -20.77 -11.89
N LEU A 411 7.20 -20.15 -11.53
CA LEU A 411 6.65 -19.00 -12.26
C LEU A 411 7.55 -17.76 -12.17
N VAL A 412 7.92 -17.34 -10.96
CA VAL A 412 8.77 -16.16 -10.73
C VAL A 412 10.14 -16.35 -11.39
N LEU A 413 10.72 -17.55 -11.28
CA LEU A 413 12.01 -17.86 -11.90
C LEU A 413 11.96 -17.77 -13.43
N GLN A 414 10.95 -18.38 -14.07
CA GLN A 414 10.77 -18.31 -15.52
C GLN A 414 10.54 -16.86 -15.98
N MET A 415 9.64 -16.14 -15.32
CA MET A 415 9.30 -14.77 -15.69
C MET A 415 10.44 -13.78 -15.44
N SER A 416 11.32 -14.02 -14.45
CA SER A 416 12.49 -13.17 -14.21
C SER A 416 13.45 -13.09 -15.40
N GLN A 417 13.41 -14.09 -16.29
CA GLN A 417 14.29 -14.20 -17.45
C GLN A 417 13.65 -13.66 -18.72
N THR A 418 12.32 -13.78 -18.85
CA THR A 418 11.58 -13.37 -20.04
C THR A 418 11.02 -11.95 -19.93
N GLU A 419 10.69 -11.51 -18.71
CA GLU A 419 10.00 -10.23 -18.47
C GLU A 419 10.91 -9.23 -17.75
N PRO A 420 11.31 -8.11 -18.40
CA PRO A 420 12.24 -7.14 -17.81
C PRO A 420 11.75 -6.53 -16.49
N ALA A 421 10.43 -6.32 -16.34
CA ALA A 421 9.86 -5.82 -15.10
C ALA A 421 10.09 -6.79 -13.93
N VAL A 422 9.84 -8.08 -14.16
CA VAL A 422 10.04 -9.14 -13.17
C VAL A 422 11.52 -9.33 -12.89
N GLY A 423 12.38 -9.31 -13.92
CA GLY A 423 13.83 -9.40 -13.74
C GLY A 423 14.39 -8.30 -12.84
N HIS A 424 13.94 -7.05 -13.01
CA HIS A 424 14.30 -5.94 -12.12
C HIS A 424 13.73 -6.13 -10.70
N ALA A 425 12.49 -6.58 -10.55
CA ALA A 425 11.89 -6.83 -9.24
C ALA A 425 12.63 -7.96 -8.47
N VAL A 426 13.00 -9.04 -9.15
CA VAL A 426 13.80 -10.14 -8.58
C VAL A 426 15.20 -9.69 -8.21
N ALA A 427 15.86 -8.89 -9.05
CA ALA A 427 17.17 -8.32 -8.73
C ALA A 427 17.11 -7.41 -7.49
N ALA A 428 16.03 -6.63 -7.34
CA ALA A 428 15.78 -5.83 -6.15
C ALA A 428 15.61 -6.71 -4.91
N LEU A 429 14.77 -7.74 -4.98
CA LEU A 429 14.53 -8.66 -3.87
C LEU A 429 15.81 -9.41 -3.45
N GLY A 430 16.61 -9.88 -4.41
CA GLY A 430 17.90 -10.51 -4.12
C GLY A 430 18.89 -9.57 -3.41
N ALA A 431 18.90 -8.28 -3.79
CA ALA A 431 19.75 -7.28 -3.16
C ALA A 431 19.25 -6.87 -1.75
N PHE A 432 17.94 -6.76 -1.56
CA PHE A 432 17.34 -6.53 -0.24
C PHE A 432 17.62 -7.69 0.72
N HIS A 433 17.49 -8.94 0.25
CA HIS A 433 17.76 -10.12 1.07
C HIS A 433 19.21 -10.12 1.60
N GLU A 434 20.20 -9.82 0.75
CA GLU A 434 21.61 -9.71 1.19
C GLU A 434 21.82 -8.62 2.25
N THR A 435 21.10 -7.51 2.17
CA THR A 435 21.16 -6.43 3.17
C THR A 435 20.65 -6.92 4.53
N THR A 436 19.60 -7.75 4.53
CA THR A 436 18.98 -8.29 5.75
C THR A 436 19.81 -9.41 6.39
N THR A 437 20.42 -10.30 5.60
CA THR A 437 21.23 -11.43 6.14
C THR A 437 22.52 -10.95 6.81
N VAL A 438 23.16 -9.92 6.26
CA VAL A 438 24.36 -9.28 6.86
C VAL A 438 24.01 -8.60 8.19
N SER A 439 22.81 -8.02 8.31
CA SER A 439 22.33 -7.40 9.55
C SER A 439 22.02 -8.42 10.66
N VAL A 440 21.50 -9.60 10.30
CA VAL A 440 21.11 -10.65 11.27
C VAL A 440 22.33 -11.42 11.79
N THR A 441 23.41 -11.51 11.01
CA THR A 441 24.64 -12.26 11.38
C THR A 441 25.65 -11.43 12.18
N GLY A 442 25.38 -10.15 12.45
CA GLY A 442 26.23 -9.28 13.28
C GLY A 442 27.61 -8.95 12.69
N THR A 443 27.93 -9.41 11.48
CA THR A 443 29.18 -9.05 10.79
C THR A 443 29.03 -7.70 10.11
N GLU A 444 29.31 -6.62 10.84
CA GLU A 444 29.39 -5.27 10.29
C GLU A 444 30.54 -5.16 9.26
N VAL A 445 30.22 -5.24 7.97
CA VAL A 445 31.09 -4.68 6.94
C VAL A 445 30.80 -3.19 6.86
N VAL A 446 31.56 -2.42 7.63
CA VAL A 446 31.59 -0.96 7.62
C VAL A 446 31.74 -0.47 6.17
N GLY A 447 30.66 0.08 5.61
CA GLY A 447 30.63 0.71 4.28
C GLY A 447 29.90 -0.04 3.15
N GLY A 448 29.54 -1.32 3.31
CA GLY A 448 28.96 -2.13 2.22
C GLY A 448 27.42 -2.18 2.14
N ASN A 449 26.72 -1.86 3.23
CA ASN A 449 25.27 -2.10 3.37
C ASN A 449 24.41 -1.10 2.58
N ASN A 450 24.93 0.11 2.31
CA ASN A 450 24.18 1.15 1.61
C ASN A 450 24.13 0.91 0.10
N ASP A 451 25.17 0.34 -0.50
CA ASP A 451 25.23 0.10 -1.96
C ASP A 451 24.21 -0.95 -2.41
N TYR A 452 24.03 -2.02 -1.62
CA TYR A 452 23.01 -3.03 -1.89
C TYR A 452 21.60 -2.46 -1.75
N ARG A 453 21.34 -1.66 -0.72
CA ARG A 453 20.05 -1.01 -0.51
C ARG A 453 19.74 -0.01 -1.64
N LEU A 454 20.70 0.81 -2.04
CA LEU A 454 20.54 1.78 -3.13
C LEU A 454 20.32 1.09 -4.48
N PHE A 455 21.08 0.03 -4.78
CA PHE A 455 20.87 -0.80 -5.95
C PHE A 455 19.49 -1.45 -5.94
N ALA A 456 19.05 -1.98 -4.80
CA ALA A 456 17.74 -2.60 -4.67
C ALA A 456 16.60 -1.62 -4.94
N LEU A 457 16.69 -0.40 -4.40
CA LEU A 457 15.73 0.68 -4.67
C LEU A 457 15.76 1.13 -6.14
N GLU A 458 16.94 1.19 -6.76
CA GLU A 458 17.07 1.50 -8.18
C GLU A 458 16.36 0.44 -9.05
N GLN A 459 16.61 -0.84 -8.77
CA GLN A 459 16.00 -1.97 -9.49
C GLN A 459 14.48 -2.03 -9.26
N TYR A 460 14.02 -1.79 -8.03
CA TYR A 460 12.60 -1.65 -7.72
C TYR A 460 11.95 -0.54 -8.55
N GLY A 461 12.58 0.64 -8.62
CA GLY A 461 12.11 1.77 -9.42
C GLY A 461 12.09 1.47 -10.93
N ARG A 462 13.10 0.75 -11.43
CA ARG A 462 13.17 0.30 -12.83
C ARG A 462 12.03 -0.66 -13.16
N ALA A 463 11.72 -1.62 -12.29
CA ALA A 463 10.60 -2.54 -12.47
C ALA A 463 9.26 -1.80 -12.64
N ILE A 464 8.97 -0.84 -11.75
CA ILE A 464 7.77 0.01 -11.84
C ILE A 464 7.77 0.85 -13.12
N ALA A 465 8.92 1.43 -13.51
CA ALA A 465 9.02 2.23 -14.73
C ALA A 465 8.74 1.41 -16.00
N VAL A 466 9.18 0.15 -16.06
CA VAL A 466 8.89 -0.76 -17.17
C VAL A 466 7.39 -1.06 -17.24
N LEU A 467 6.76 -1.42 -16.10
CA LEU A 467 5.31 -1.67 -16.03
C LEU A 467 4.50 -0.44 -16.50
N ARG A 468 4.84 0.76 -16.00
CA ARG A 468 4.15 2.00 -16.38
C ARG A 468 4.23 2.29 -17.88
N ARG A 469 5.38 2.02 -18.52
CA ARG A 469 5.54 2.19 -19.97
C ARG A 469 4.68 1.20 -20.76
N ARG A 470 4.64 -0.07 -20.36
CA ARG A 470 3.78 -1.10 -21.00
C ARG A 470 2.29 -0.80 -20.84
N LEU A 471 1.87 -0.27 -19.70
CA LEU A 471 0.50 0.18 -19.48
C LEU A 471 0.14 1.37 -20.41
N ALA A 472 1.08 2.29 -20.61
CA ALA A 472 0.86 3.46 -21.47
C ALA A 472 0.82 3.13 -22.97
N SER A 473 1.49 2.07 -23.42
CA SER A 473 1.56 1.72 -24.85
C SER A 473 0.26 1.16 -25.44
N ARG A 474 -0.79 0.91 -24.65
CA ARG A 474 -2.11 0.36 -25.07
C ARG A 474 -2.01 -0.87 -25.98
N SER A 475 -0.93 -1.63 -25.89
CA SER A 475 -0.51 -2.65 -26.86
C SER A 475 -1.28 -3.97 -26.80
N GLY A 476 -2.36 -4.07 -26.02
CA GLY A 476 -3.15 -5.30 -25.88
C GLY A 476 -2.32 -6.50 -25.41
N ASP A 477 -1.27 -6.25 -24.63
CA ASP A 477 -0.27 -7.24 -24.24
C ASP A 477 -0.86 -8.29 -23.27
N PRO A 478 -1.00 -9.56 -23.69
CA PRO A 478 -1.66 -10.58 -22.87
C PRO A 478 -0.85 -10.94 -21.61
N GLN A 479 0.48 -10.77 -21.63
CA GLN A 479 1.36 -11.15 -20.52
C GLN A 479 1.43 -10.06 -19.44
N LEU A 480 0.98 -8.84 -19.73
CA LEU A 480 1.08 -7.70 -18.82
C LEU A 480 0.34 -7.93 -17.51
N ARG A 481 -0.82 -8.61 -17.55
CA ARG A 481 -1.61 -8.96 -16.35
C ARG A 481 -0.79 -9.83 -15.40
N VAL A 482 -0.28 -10.96 -15.90
CA VAL A 482 0.53 -11.92 -15.12
C VAL A 482 1.82 -11.26 -14.63
N THR A 483 2.47 -10.46 -15.48
CA THR A 483 3.68 -9.69 -15.11
C THR A 483 3.41 -8.77 -13.92
N ALA A 484 2.28 -8.05 -13.95
CA ALA A 484 1.90 -7.14 -12.88
C ALA A 484 1.59 -7.89 -11.57
N LEU A 485 0.89 -9.03 -11.64
CA LEU A 485 0.59 -9.87 -10.47
C LEU A 485 1.87 -10.40 -9.82
N VAL A 486 2.82 -10.92 -10.61
CA VAL A 486 4.12 -11.37 -10.10
C VAL A 486 4.89 -10.23 -9.46
N CYS A 487 4.92 -9.06 -10.08
CA CYS A 487 5.57 -7.88 -9.49
C CYS A 487 4.91 -7.47 -8.18
N CYS A 488 3.58 -7.49 -8.07
CA CYS A 488 2.85 -7.21 -6.83
C CYS A 488 3.28 -8.16 -5.70
N VAL A 489 3.36 -9.48 -5.96
CA VAL A 489 3.80 -10.44 -4.94
C VAL A 489 5.25 -10.18 -4.51
N ILE A 490 6.16 -9.97 -5.46
CA ILE A 490 7.57 -9.67 -5.16
C ILE A 490 7.69 -8.38 -4.35
N PHE A 491 6.94 -7.33 -4.73
CA PHE A 491 6.95 -6.07 -4.01
C PHE A 491 6.36 -6.22 -2.61
N VAL A 492 5.33 -7.04 -2.39
CA VAL A 492 4.85 -7.36 -1.03
C VAL A 492 6.01 -7.89 -0.18
N ILE A 493 6.78 -8.86 -0.66
CA ILE A 493 7.94 -9.39 0.09
C ILE A 493 9.02 -8.33 0.31
N ILE A 494 9.32 -7.49 -0.68
CA ILE A 494 10.30 -6.39 -0.54
C ILE A 494 9.85 -5.37 0.51
N GLU A 495 8.57 -5.01 0.54
CA GLU A 495 8.04 -4.06 1.54
C GLU A 495 7.98 -4.70 2.93
N LEU A 496 7.71 -6.01 3.03
CA LEU A 496 7.79 -6.76 4.28
C LEU A 496 9.20 -6.82 4.85
N LEU A 497 10.22 -6.99 4.01
CA LEU A 497 11.63 -6.92 4.40
C LEU A 497 12.05 -5.53 4.87
N GLN A 498 11.29 -4.49 4.51
CA GLN A 498 11.55 -3.09 4.86
C GLN A 498 10.63 -2.55 5.96
N ASP A 499 9.77 -3.38 6.56
CA ASP A 499 8.76 -2.95 7.55
C ASP A 499 7.74 -1.90 7.04
N ASN A 500 7.57 -1.79 5.72
CA ASN A 500 6.67 -0.82 5.10
C ASN A 500 5.26 -1.39 4.90
N TYR A 501 4.56 -1.69 6.00
CA TYR A 501 3.22 -2.30 5.97
C TYR A 501 2.21 -1.53 5.12
N SER A 502 2.26 -0.20 5.08
CA SER A 502 1.38 0.60 4.23
C SER A 502 1.52 0.25 2.74
N ASN A 503 2.74 0.02 2.27
CA ASN A 503 3.00 -0.33 0.87
C ASN A 503 2.65 -1.79 0.58
N VAL A 504 2.81 -2.70 1.56
CA VAL A 504 2.29 -4.07 1.46
C VAL A 504 0.79 -4.05 1.13
N LEU A 505 0.01 -3.25 1.87
CA LEU A 505 -1.43 -3.12 1.64
C LEU A 505 -1.75 -2.55 0.25
N VAL A 506 -0.95 -1.61 -0.26
CA VAL A 506 -1.12 -1.06 -1.61
C VAL A 506 -0.90 -2.13 -2.68
N HIS A 507 0.19 -2.89 -2.59
CA HIS A 507 0.50 -3.95 -3.56
C HIS A 507 -0.51 -5.09 -3.51
N LEU A 508 -0.97 -5.48 -2.32
CA LEU A 508 -2.04 -6.47 -2.16
C LEU A 508 -3.36 -6.00 -2.80
N LYS A 509 -3.82 -4.78 -2.48
CA LYS A 509 -5.06 -4.23 -3.06
C LYS A 509 -5.01 -4.15 -4.58
N ASN A 510 -3.88 -3.68 -5.12
CA ASN A 510 -3.69 -3.57 -6.56
C ASN A 510 -3.62 -4.96 -7.20
N GLY A 511 -2.92 -5.92 -6.58
CA GLY A 511 -2.87 -7.30 -7.03
C GLY A 511 -4.25 -7.96 -7.09
N THR A 512 -5.04 -7.84 -6.01
CA THR A 512 -6.43 -8.34 -5.99
C THR A 512 -7.29 -7.65 -7.05
N TYR A 513 -7.13 -6.34 -7.26
CA TYR A 513 -7.84 -5.62 -8.32
C TYR A 513 -7.50 -6.16 -9.71
N ILE A 514 -6.23 -6.37 -10.01
CA ILE A 514 -5.78 -6.92 -11.31
C ILE A 514 -6.28 -8.36 -11.51
N LEU A 515 -6.33 -9.15 -10.45
CA LEU A 515 -6.75 -10.54 -10.50
C LEU A 515 -8.27 -10.65 -10.70
N MET A 516 -9.05 -9.92 -9.91
CA MET A 516 -10.52 -10.04 -9.85
C MET A 516 -11.27 -9.05 -10.75
N ASN A 517 -10.59 -8.03 -11.28
CA ASN A 517 -11.20 -6.89 -11.97
C ASN A 517 -12.30 -6.20 -11.15
N GLN A 518 -12.13 -6.16 -9.83
CA GLN A 518 -13.06 -5.58 -8.86
C GLN A 518 -12.27 -4.90 -7.75
N THR A 519 -12.87 -3.92 -7.07
CA THR A 519 -12.22 -3.21 -5.94
C THR A 519 -12.94 -3.46 -4.63
N GLY A 520 -12.20 -3.28 -3.53
CA GLY A 520 -12.77 -3.29 -2.19
C GLY A 520 -13.33 -4.65 -1.74
N PRO A 521 -14.36 -4.67 -0.89
CA PRO A 521 -14.95 -5.90 -0.35
C PRO A 521 -15.44 -6.88 -1.42
N ARG A 522 -15.95 -6.39 -2.56
CA ARG A 522 -16.46 -7.23 -3.67
C ARG A 522 -15.37 -8.11 -4.28
N ALA A 523 -14.19 -7.52 -4.51
CA ALA A 523 -13.04 -8.25 -5.06
C ALA A 523 -12.62 -9.39 -4.14
N ARG A 524 -12.59 -9.10 -2.83
CA ARG A 524 -12.25 -10.07 -1.79
C ARG A 524 -13.29 -11.20 -1.74
N GLU A 525 -14.57 -10.87 -1.72
CA GLU A 525 -15.67 -11.83 -1.74
C GLU A 525 -15.66 -12.72 -3.00
N ALA A 526 -15.35 -12.15 -4.17
CA ALA A 526 -15.22 -12.88 -5.41
C ALA A 526 -14.04 -13.87 -5.36
N MET A 527 -12.89 -13.44 -4.83
CA MET A 527 -11.70 -14.28 -4.67
C MET A 527 -11.97 -15.48 -3.74
N PHE A 528 -12.53 -15.25 -2.55
CA PHE A 528 -12.84 -16.34 -1.61
C PHE A 528 -13.94 -17.28 -2.13
N ARG A 529 -14.92 -16.78 -2.89
CA ARG A 529 -15.90 -17.63 -3.59
C ARG A 529 -15.25 -18.52 -4.63
N ALA A 530 -14.35 -17.97 -5.44
CA ALA A 530 -13.65 -18.73 -6.47
C ALA A 530 -12.80 -19.87 -5.85
N ILE A 531 -12.14 -19.61 -4.72
CA ILE A 531 -11.39 -20.62 -3.97
C ILE A 531 -12.33 -21.69 -3.39
N SER A 532 -13.47 -21.28 -2.81
CA SER A 532 -14.40 -22.19 -2.12
C SER A 532 -15.23 -23.06 -3.06
N ALA A 533 -15.54 -22.59 -4.26
CA ALA A 533 -16.34 -23.34 -5.23
C ALA A 533 -15.64 -24.58 -5.78
N GLY A 534 -14.32 -24.72 -5.56
CA GLY A 534 -13.49 -25.69 -6.26
C GLY A 534 -13.40 -25.33 -7.75
N THR A 535 -12.22 -25.45 -8.34
CA THR A 535 -12.00 -25.14 -9.76
C THR A 535 -12.63 -26.22 -10.64
N ASN A 536 -13.95 -26.21 -10.76
CA ASN A 536 -14.65 -26.88 -11.85
C ASN A 536 -14.76 -25.89 -13.01
N GLU A 537 -14.22 -26.29 -14.15
CA GLU A 537 -14.24 -25.67 -15.48
C GLU A 537 -13.03 -24.79 -15.91
N ASP A 538 -12.45 -25.23 -17.02
CA ASP A 538 -11.56 -24.59 -17.99
C ASP A 538 -10.12 -24.17 -17.63
N SER A 539 -9.20 -24.67 -18.47
CA SER A 539 -7.73 -24.49 -18.57
C SER A 539 -7.14 -23.07 -18.43
N LYS A 540 -7.96 -22.02 -18.27
CA LYS A 540 -7.51 -20.65 -17.93
C LYS A 540 -7.27 -20.43 -16.43
N LEU A 541 -7.65 -21.38 -15.57
CA LEU A 541 -7.65 -21.21 -14.12
C LEU A 541 -6.34 -21.59 -13.39
N GLU A 542 -5.38 -22.30 -14.00
CA GLU A 542 -4.20 -22.78 -13.25
C GLU A 542 -3.28 -21.64 -12.79
N GLU A 543 -2.97 -20.67 -13.65
CA GLU A 543 -2.12 -19.52 -13.26
C GLU A 543 -2.85 -18.59 -12.27
N ASP A 544 -4.13 -18.33 -12.51
CA ASP A 544 -4.94 -17.48 -11.64
C ASP A 544 -5.17 -18.15 -10.26
N ALA A 545 -5.24 -19.48 -10.18
CA ALA A 545 -5.36 -20.23 -8.91
C ALA A 545 -4.17 -19.99 -7.99
N VAL A 546 -2.94 -20.04 -8.53
CA VAL A 546 -1.71 -19.77 -7.74
C VAL A 546 -1.73 -18.36 -7.16
N PHE A 547 -2.16 -17.36 -7.95
CA PHE A 547 -2.30 -15.99 -7.44
C PHE A 547 -3.46 -15.85 -6.46
N MET A 548 -4.61 -16.49 -6.73
CA MET A 548 -5.78 -16.45 -5.84
C MET A 548 -5.43 -16.98 -4.46
N GLN A 549 -4.75 -18.13 -4.38
CA GLN A 549 -4.31 -18.71 -3.10
C GLN A 549 -3.35 -17.78 -2.35
N MET A 550 -2.31 -17.27 -3.04
CA MET A 550 -1.32 -16.36 -2.43
C MET A 550 -1.95 -15.05 -1.95
N PHE A 551 -2.76 -14.38 -2.77
CA PHE A 551 -3.41 -13.13 -2.38
C PHE A 551 -4.48 -13.33 -1.30
N ALA A 552 -5.22 -14.45 -1.32
CA ALA A 552 -6.16 -14.77 -0.25
C ALA A 552 -5.43 -14.96 1.08
N GLN A 553 -4.38 -15.77 1.11
CA GLN A 553 -3.57 -15.99 2.30
C GLN A 553 -3.01 -14.67 2.86
N LEU A 554 -2.37 -13.85 2.02
CA LEU A 554 -1.81 -12.56 2.44
C LEU A 554 -2.91 -11.58 2.90
N THR A 555 -4.12 -11.65 2.34
CA THR A 555 -5.26 -10.81 2.75
C THR A 555 -5.75 -11.20 4.14
N VAL A 556 -5.85 -12.50 4.45
CA VAL A 556 -6.23 -13.00 5.79
C VAL A 556 -5.21 -12.58 6.84
N GLN A 557 -3.93 -12.71 6.53
CA GLN A 557 -2.86 -12.24 7.40
C GLN A 557 -2.95 -10.72 7.62
N ALA A 558 -3.17 -9.94 6.55
CA ALA A 558 -3.21 -8.48 6.63
C ALA A 558 -4.42 -7.95 7.42
N ALA A 559 -5.52 -8.72 7.49
CA ALA A 559 -6.71 -8.39 8.28
C ALA A 559 -6.39 -8.20 9.78
N HIS A 560 -5.35 -8.86 10.28
CA HIS A 560 -4.91 -8.77 11.69
C HIS A 560 -4.10 -7.51 12.00
N PHE A 561 -3.52 -6.86 10.98
CA PHE A 561 -2.61 -5.73 11.15
C PHE A 561 -3.19 -4.37 10.74
N SER A 562 -4.34 -4.34 10.06
CA SER A 562 -4.88 -3.12 9.49
C SER A 562 -6.21 -2.69 10.11
N GLU A 563 -6.27 -1.44 10.57
CA GLU A 563 -7.53 -0.74 10.83
C GLU A 563 -8.32 -0.44 9.53
N ASP A 564 -7.80 -0.76 8.34
CA ASP A 564 -8.52 -0.54 7.09
C ASP A 564 -9.71 -1.50 6.92
N SER A 565 -10.90 -0.92 6.85
CA SER A 565 -12.18 -1.62 6.58
C SER A 565 -12.16 -2.56 5.38
N VAL A 566 -11.28 -2.34 4.40
CA VAL A 566 -11.20 -3.14 3.17
C VAL A 566 -10.57 -4.51 3.40
N MET A 567 -9.63 -4.63 4.36
CA MET A 567 -8.96 -5.89 4.70
C MET A 567 -9.45 -6.52 6.00
N ARG A 568 -10.17 -5.78 6.85
CA ARG A 568 -10.89 -6.39 7.97
C ARG A 568 -11.89 -7.43 7.46
N LEU A 569 -11.96 -8.57 8.14
CA LEU A 569 -13.02 -9.54 7.95
C LEU A 569 -14.35 -8.86 8.29
N GLN A 570 -15.19 -8.68 7.28
CA GLN A 570 -16.52 -8.10 7.37
C GLN A 570 -17.54 -9.20 7.72
N PRO A 571 -18.65 -8.87 8.40
CA PRO A 571 -19.73 -9.82 8.63
C PRO A 571 -20.30 -10.44 7.34
N SER A 572 -20.22 -9.75 6.20
CA SER A 572 -20.60 -10.30 4.89
C SER A 572 -19.74 -11.49 4.43
N ASP A 573 -18.53 -11.64 4.97
CA ASP A 573 -17.64 -12.76 4.64
C ASP A 573 -17.98 -14.03 5.41
N ALA A 574 -18.82 -13.91 6.44
CA ALA A 574 -19.29 -15.00 7.28
C ALA A 574 -19.95 -16.11 6.45
N HIS A 575 -20.62 -15.75 5.36
CA HIS A 575 -21.42 -16.67 4.55
C HIS A 575 -20.65 -17.31 3.39
N LEU A 576 -19.38 -16.93 3.17
CA LEU A 576 -18.56 -17.47 2.07
C LEU A 576 -18.03 -18.88 2.35
N SER A 577 -18.16 -19.36 3.59
CA SER A 577 -17.44 -20.53 4.11
C SER A 577 -18.33 -21.78 4.22
N ARG A 578 -18.80 -22.31 3.09
CA ARG A 578 -19.25 -23.71 3.05
C ARG A 578 -18.15 -24.58 2.47
N VAL A 579 -17.03 -24.67 3.19
CA VAL A 579 -16.08 -25.76 2.94
C VAL A 579 -16.75 -27.03 3.43
N GLN A 580 -16.99 -27.98 2.54
CA GLN A 580 -17.55 -29.30 2.85
C GLN A 580 -16.63 -30.34 2.24
N TYR A 581 -16.05 -31.19 3.07
CA TYR A 581 -15.35 -32.38 2.62
C TYR A 581 -16.24 -33.59 2.86
N ASP A 582 -16.56 -34.34 1.80
CA ASP A 582 -17.29 -35.60 1.94
C ASP A 582 -16.32 -36.78 1.88
N ASN A 583 -15.67 -36.99 0.72
CA ASN A 583 -14.65 -38.03 0.49
C ASN A 583 -13.30 -37.38 0.16
N LEU A 584 -12.60 -36.91 1.19
CA LEU A 584 -11.29 -36.29 1.00
C LEU A 584 -10.20 -37.36 0.88
N GLU A 585 -9.49 -37.35 -0.24
CA GLU A 585 -8.25 -38.10 -0.45
C GLU A 585 -7.08 -37.10 -0.53
N ILE A 586 -5.93 -37.47 0.02
CA ILE A 586 -4.69 -36.69 -0.06
C ILE A 586 -3.63 -37.58 -0.71
N ARG A 587 -2.99 -37.08 -1.77
CA ARG A 587 -1.99 -37.85 -2.55
C ARG A 587 -0.59 -37.27 -2.48
N SER A 588 -0.45 -36.07 -1.93
CA SER A 588 0.85 -35.40 -1.77
C SER A 588 0.82 -34.42 -0.61
N LEU A 589 2.00 -34.02 -0.11
CA LEU A 589 2.12 -32.97 0.91
C LEU A 589 1.64 -31.60 0.41
N LYS A 590 1.83 -31.30 -0.89
CA LYS A 590 1.29 -30.09 -1.52
C LYS A 590 -0.24 -30.08 -1.43
N GLU A 591 -0.89 -31.17 -1.84
CA GLU A 591 -2.34 -31.31 -1.75
C GLU A 591 -2.82 -31.26 -0.30
N ALA A 592 -2.11 -31.90 0.64
CA ALA A 592 -2.44 -31.84 2.05
C ALA A 592 -2.53 -30.39 2.55
N LYS A 593 -1.58 -29.54 2.16
CA LYS A 593 -1.57 -28.11 2.51
C LYS A 593 -2.69 -27.33 1.81
N GLU A 594 -2.85 -27.50 0.50
CA GLU A 594 -3.89 -26.82 -0.29
C GLU A 594 -5.32 -27.13 0.23
N ARG A 595 -5.54 -28.31 0.81
CA ARG A 595 -6.80 -28.69 1.46
C ARG A 595 -6.89 -28.26 2.92
N LEU A 596 -5.80 -27.88 3.56
CA LEU A 596 -5.81 -27.35 4.92
C LEU A 596 -6.07 -25.84 4.92
N ASP A 597 -5.43 -25.08 4.02
CA ASP A 597 -5.49 -23.61 4.00
C ASP A 597 -6.93 -23.04 4.04
N PRO A 598 -7.92 -23.56 3.28
CA PRO A 598 -9.30 -23.09 3.35
C PRO A 598 -9.97 -23.33 4.71
N LEU A 599 -9.57 -24.38 5.43
CA LEU A 599 -10.05 -24.65 6.79
C LEU A 599 -9.49 -23.61 7.77
N ILE A 600 -8.20 -23.25 7.67
CA ILE A 600 -7.57 -22.21 8.49
C ILE A 600 -8.29 -20.87 8.32
N ASP A 601 -8.52 -20.50 7.06
CA ASP A 601 -9.18 -19.28 6.68
C ASP A 601 -10.65 -19.23 7.17
N SER A 602 -11.38 -20.33 6.99
CA SER A 602 -12.75 -20.50 7.51
C SER A 602 -12.79 -20.40 9.03
N MET A 603 -11.84 -21.03 9.73
CA MET A 603 -11.72 -21.02 11.18
C MET A 603 -11.50 -19.59 11.71
N THR A 604 -10.61 -18.83 11.07
CA THR A 604 -10.28 -17.45 11.45
C THR A 604 -11.50 -16.52 11.35
N ARG A 605 -12.31 -16.68 10.28
CA ARG A 605 -13.59 -15.98 10.14
C ARG A 605 -14.61 -16.38 11.20
N PHE A 606 -14.74 -17.68 11.43
CA PHE A 606 -15.68 -18.21 12.41
C PHE A 606 -15.37 -17.71 13.83
N TRP A 607 -14.10 -17.68 14.22
CA TRP A 607 -13.63 -17.08 15.48
C TRP A 607 -14.10 -15.64 15.66
N THR A 608 -13.94 -14.81 14.61
CA THR A 608 -14.32 -13.39 14.66
C THR A 608 -15.81 -13.20 14.93
N ARG A 609 -16.66 -14.11 14.43
CA ARG A 609 -18.10 -14.12 14.70
C ARG A 609 -18.43 -14.61 16.11
N CYS A 610 -17.77 -15.68 16.53
CA CYS A 610 -17.93 -16.23 17.88
C CYS A 610 -17.68 -15.14 18.93
N GLU A 611 -16.58 -14.40 18.82
CA GLU A 611 -16.28 -13.29 19.74
C GLU A 611 -17.37 -12.20 19.77
N ALA A 612 -17.98 -11.90 18.62
CA ALA A 612 -19.02 -10.87 18.53
C ALA A 612 -20.39 -11.33 19.07
N GLU A 613 -20.74 -12.59 18.84
CA GLU A 613 -22.08 -13.12 19.11
C GLU A 613 -22.19 -13.82 20.48
N LEU A 614 -21.14 -14.48 20.99
CA LEU A 614 -21.22 -15.35 22.19
C LEU A 614 -21.53 -14.61 23.49
N ARG A 615 -21.23 -13.31 23.58
CA ARG A 615 -21.51 -12.51 24.78
C ARG A 615 -22.94 -11.99 24.81
N ASP A 616 -23.68 -12.08 23.70
CA ASP A 616 -25.10 -11.79 23.67
C ASP A 616 -25.91 -13.03 24.08
N ARG A 617 -26.18 -13.15 25.39
CA ARG A 617 -26.99 -14.25 25.97
C ARG A 617 -28.42 -14.35 25.41
N SER A 618 -28.90 -13.36 24.65
CA SER A 618 -30.23 -13.37 24.05
C SER A 618 -30.25 -13.89 22.61
N ALA A 619 -29.09 -14.05 21.99
CA ALA A 619 -28.97 -14.53 20.61
C ALA A 619 -29.15 -16.06 20.51
N ASP A 620 -29.68 -16.51 19.37
CA ASP A 620 -29.75 -17.94 19.05
C ASP A 620 -28.39 -18.44 18.56
N HIS A 621 -27.66 -19.14 19.43
CA HIS A 621 -26.33 -19.67 19.10
C HIS A 621 -26.35 -21.01 18.35
N ARG A 622 -27.52 -21.62 18.08
CA ARG A 622 -27.61 -22.90 17.35
C ARG A 622 -26.86 -22.91 16.00
N PRO A 623 -26.90 -21.83 15.18
CA PRO A 623 -26.12 -21.78 13.94
C PRO A 623 -24.60 -21.87 14.18
N LEU A 624 -24.10 -21.27 15.27
CA LEU A 624 -22.68 -21.34 15.63
C LEU A 624 -22.27 -22.76 16.02
N TYR A 625 -23.11 -23.47 16.78
CA TYR A 625 -22.87 -24.89 17.11
C TYR A 625 -22.88 -25.79 15.86
N MET A 626 -23.81 -25.58 14.93
CA MET A 626 -23.85 -26.33 13.67
C MET A 626 -22.60 -26.08 12.82
N GLU A 627 -22.15 -24.83 12.74
CA GLU A 627 -20.94 -24.46 12.01
C GLU A 627 -19.68 -25.01 12.68
N GLN A 628 -19.56 -24.93 14.01
CA GLN A 628 -18.47 -25.54 14.78
C GLN A 628 -18.38 -27.05 14.51
N GLN A 629 -19.51 -27.76 14.53
CA GLN A 629 -19.56 -29.19 14.26
C GLN A 629 -19.11 -29.51 12.84
N GLN A 630 -19.48 -28.67 11.86
CA GLN A 630 -19.03 -28.82 10.49
C GLN A 630 -17.51 -28.61 10.35
N GLN A 631 -16.96 -27.57 10.99
CA GLN A 631 -15.52 -27.31 11.01
C GLN A 631 -14.76 -28.47 11.65
N TYR A 632 -15.25 -28.99 12.77
CA TYR A 632 -14.68 -30.16 13.44
C TYR A 632 -14.67 -31.37 12.51
N SER A 633 -15.79 -31.66 11.85
CA SER A 633 -15.90 -32.78 10.92
C SER A 633 -14.94 -32.67 9.74
N ASN A 634 -14.83 -31.48 9.12
CA ASN A 634 -13.87 -31.25 8.04
C ASN A 634 -12.41 -31.40 8.48
N MET A 635 -12.07 -30.88 9.67
CA MET A 635 -10.73 -31.03 10.24
C MET A 635 -10.39 -32.49 10.50
N GLN A 636 -11.31 -33.27 11.07
CA GLN A 636 -11.12 -34.71 11.28
C GLN A 636 -10.97 -35.48 9.97
N ARG A 637 -11.76 -35.17 8.93
CA ARG A 637 -11.59 -35.78 7.60
C ARG A 637 -10.21 -35.48 7.00
N HIS A 638 -9.73 -34.24 7.15
CA HIS A 638 -8.39 -33.86 6.71
C HIS A 638 -7.30 -34.62 7.46
N ILE A 639 -7.36 -34.66 8.80
CA ILE A 639 -6.43 -35.42 9.64
C ILE A 639 -6.39 -36.90 9.21
N ASN A 640 -7.56 -37.53 9.06
CA ASN A 640 -7.64 -38.94 8.69
C ASN A 640 -7.07 -39.21 7.28
N ALA A 641 -7.42 -38.38 6.29
CA ALA A 641 -6.88 -38.50 4.94
C ALA A 641 -5.35 -38.30 4.92
N PHE A 642 -4.86 -37.35 5.72
CA PHE A 642 -3.44 -37.04 5.82
C PHE A 642 -2.65 -38.18 6.47
N GLU A 643 -3.10 -38.70 7.61
CA GLU A 643 -2.42 -39.84 8.25
C GLU A 643 -2.52 -41.12 7.42
N THR A 644 -3.62 -41.32 6.67
CA THR A 644 -3.73 -42.41 5.69
C THR A 644 -2.66 -42.28 4.60
N TYR A 645 -2.48 -41.10 4.02
CA TYR A 645 -1.41 -40.83 3.06
C TYR A 645 -0.01 -41.11 3.65
N LEU A 646 0.26 -40.64 4.87
CA LEU A 646 1.55 -40.86 5.54
C LEU A 646 1.82 -42.34 5.82
N SER A 647 0.78 -43.14 6.10
CA SER A 647 0.92 -44.59 6.32
C SER A 647 1.30 -45.38 5.06
N GLN A 648 1.01 -44.83 3.88
CA GLN A 648 1.25 -45.49 2.59
C GLN A 648 2.61 -45.12 1.99
N ALA A 649 3.17 -43.97 2.36
CA ALA A 649 4.46 -43.50 1.87
C ALA A 649 5.61 -44.10 2.69
N GLN A 650 6.67 -44.62 2.03
CA GLN A 650 7.74 -45.33 2.74
C GLN A 650 8.96 -44.47 3.11
N HIS A 651 9.14 -43.28 2.54
CA HIS A 651 10.31 -42.44 2.84
C HIS A 651 10.00 -40.95 2.63
N PHE A 652 10.43 -40.11 3.58
CA PHE A 652 10.34 -38.66 3.49
C PHE A 652 11.72 -38.03 3.66
N THR A 653 12.00 -37.01 2.88
CA THR A 653 13.18 -36.15 3.06
C THR A 653 13.07 -35.32 4.34
N PRO A 654 14.18 -34.80 4.90
CA PRO A 654 14.13 -33.93 6.07
C PRO A 654 13.22 -32.70 5.89
N LYS A 655 13.16 -32.14 4.67
CA LYS A 655 12.25 -31.02 4.34
C LYS A 655 10.79 -31.45 4.41
N GLU A 656 10.45 -32.62 3.85
CA GLU A 656 9.10 -33.17 3.89
C GLU A 656 8.67 -33.51 5.31
N ILE A 657 9.57 -34.03 6.16
CA ILE A 657 9.29 -34.25 7.59
C ILE A 657 8.94 -32.92 8.28
N ARG A 658 9.67 -31.84 8.01
CA ARG A 658 9.31 -30.51 8.56
C ARG A 658 7.95 -30.03 8.08
N ALA A 659 7.60 -30.27 6.82
CA ALA A 659 6.28 -29.95 6.28
C ALA A 659 5.18 -30.76 6.98
N ILE A 660 5.41 -32.06 7.20
CA ILE A 660 4.51 -32.96 7.93
C ILE A 660 4.28 -32.47 9.35
N ASP A 661 5.36 -32.16 10.07
CA ASP A 661 5.28 -31.68 11.45
C ASP A 661 4.58 -30.32 11.53
N THR A 662 4.76 -29.44 10.53
CA THR A 662 4.05 -28.16 10.43
C THR A 662 2.54 -28.36 10.27
N ILE A 663 2.12 -29.32 9.44
CA ILE A 663 0.71 -29.69 9.25
C ILE A 663 0.13 -30.27 10.56
N ARG A 664 0.87 -31.15 11.24
CA ARG A 664 0.43 -31.73 12.52
C ARG A 664 0.30 -30.69 13.63
N VAL A 665 1.23 -29.73 13.71
CA VAL A 665 1.13 -28.59 14.63
C VAL A 665 -0.15 -27.80 14.35
N SER A 666 -0.44 -27.54 13.07
CA SER A 666 -1.68 -26.88 12.65
C SER A 666 -2.92 -27.68 13.05
N HIS A 667 -2.96 -28.99 12.79
CA HIS A 667 -4.05 -29.87 13.22
C HIS A 667 -4.32 -29.79 14.72
N ILE A 668 -3.27 -29.87 15.54
CA ILE A 668 -3.41 -29.83 17.01
C ILE A 668 -4.01 -28.50 17.46
N VAL A 669 -3.41 -27.38 17.02
CA VAL A 669 -3.81 -26.06 17.49
C VAL A 669 -5.19 -25.69 16.98
N MET A 670 -5.47 -25.92 15.69
CA MET A 670 -6.77 -25.61 15.10
C MET A 670 -7.88 -26.50 15.65
N SER A 671 -7.65 -27.81 15.84
CA SER A 671 -8.67 -28.67 16.48
C SER A 671 -9.00 -28.19 17.89
N THR A 672 -8.00 -27.71 18.63
CA THR A 672 -8.22 -27.15 19.96
C THR A 672 -9.09 -25.90 19.88
N TYR A 673 -8.74 -24.94 19.03
CA TYR A 673 -9.54 -23.73 18.84
C TYR A 673 -10.97 -24.02 18.40
N ILE A 674 -11.15 -24.87 17.38
CA ILE A 674 -12.48 -25.26 16.91
C ILE A 674 -13.30 -25.82 18.08
N ALA A 675 -12.70 -26.66 18.93
CA ALA A 675 -13.38 -27.23 20.09
C ALA A 675 -13.73 -26.19 21.18
N THR A 676 -12.93 -25.11 21.31
CA THR A 676 -13.09 -24.11 22.39
C THR A 676 -13.73 -22.80 21.96
N PHE A 677 -13.98 -22.56 20.68
CA PHE A 677 -14.47 -21.28 20.18
C PHE A 677 -15.77 -20.79 20.78
N LEU A 678 -16.67 -21.70 21.15
CA LEU A 678 -17.96 -21.36 21.77
C LEU A 678 -17.87 -21.25 23.30
N ASP A 679 -16.68 -21.39 23.87
CA ASP A 679 -16.44 -21.19 25.29
C ASP A 679 -15.92 -19.76 25.53
N VAL A 680 -16.60 -19.06 26.45
CA VAL A 680 -16.20 -17.69 26.85
C VAL A 680 -15.07 -17.71 27.86
N SER A 681 -14.82 -18.85 28.53
CA SER A 681 -13.79 -19.01 29.54
C SER A 681 -12.41 -19.27 28.96
N GLU A 682 -11.38 -18.69 29.58
CA GLU A 682 -9.97 -18.97 29.29
C GLU A 682 -9.44 -20.21 30.03
N THR A 683 -10.13 -20.71 31.05
CA THR A 683 -9.77 -21.98 31.72
C THR A 683 -9.94 -23.22 30.84
N ILE A 684 -10.76 -23.15 29.79
CA ILE A 684 -11.01 -24.28 28.89
C ILE A 684 -9.73 -24.81 28.24
N TYR A 685 -8.77 -23.91 27.95
CA TYR A 685 -7.51 -24.25 27.29
C TYR A 685 -6.58 -25.12 28.14
N ASP A 686 -6.78 -25.17 29.46
CA ASP A 686 -5.97 -26.00 30.37
C ASP A 686 -6.18 -27.49 30.11
N ARG A 687 -7.35 -27.89 29.59
CA ARG A 687 -7.67 -29.28 29.23
C ARG A 687 -6.82 -29.82 28.07
N TYR A 688 -6.16 -28.94 27.32
CA TYR A 688 -5.42 -29.28 26.11
C TYR A 688 -3.91 -29.33 26.30
N PHE A 689 -3.43 -29.41 27.56
CA PHE A 689 -2.01 -29.45 27.91
C PHE A 689 -1.19 -30.48 27.11
N ALA A 690 -1.71 -31.70 26.92
CA ALA A 690 -1.04 -32.74 26.14
C ALA A 690 -0.86 -32.34 24.67
N GLY A 691 -1.88 -31.70 24.07
CA GLY A 691 -1.83 -31.15 22.72
C GLY A 691 -0.78 -30.05 22.60
N TRP A 692 -0.77 -29.09 23.53
CA TRP A 692 0.23 -28.01 23.59
C TRP A 692 1.65 -28.55 23.68
N THR A 693 1.88 -29.53 24.56
CA THR A 693 3.19 -30.18 24.71
C THR A 693 3.63 -30.86 23.40
N ARG A 694 2.71 -31.54 22.72
CA ARG A 694 3.01 -32.19 21.44
C ARG A 694 3.33 -31.17 20.35
N ALA A 695 2.55 -30.10 20.24
CA ALA A 695 2.77 -29.04 19.25
C ALA A 695 4.16 -28.40 19.43
N VAL A 696 4.54 -28.02 20.65
CA VAL A 696 5.87 -27.43 20.94
C VAL A 696 6.99 -28.41 20.63
N THR A 697 6.82 -29.70 20.94
CA THR A 697 7.82 -30.73 20.67
C THR A 697 8.05 -30.92 19.16
N LEU A 698 6.98 -30.91 18.36
CA LEU A 698 7.08 -30.95 16.90
C LEU A 698 7.80 -29.69 16.37
N THR A 699 7.50 -28.51 16.93
CA THR A 699 8.19 -27.28 16.55
C THR A 699 9.69 -27.31 16.89
N GLU A 700 10.08 -27.88 18.04
CA GLU A 700 11.48 -28.11 18.40
C GLU A 700 12.20 -29.01 17.37
N GLN A 701 11.53 -30.06 16.89
CA GLN A 701 12.08 -30.94 15.85
C GLN A 701 12.27 -30.21 14.52
N ILE A 702 11.32 -29.35 14.13
CA ILE A 702 11.41 -28.52 12.92
C ILE A 702 12.62 -27.59 13.01
N VAL A 703 12.77 -26.85 14.12
CA VAL A 703 13.88 -25.91 14.33
C VAL A 703 15.22 -26.65 14.34
N ALA A 704 15.32 -27.78 15.03
CA ALA A 704 16.54 -28.58 15.06
C ALA A 704 16.93 -29.11 13.65
N SER A 705 15.95 -29.56 12.87
CA SER A 705 16.15 -30.00 11.49
C SER A 705 16.64 -28.85 10.59
N LEU A 706 16.07 -27.65 10.71
CA LEU A 706 16.55 -26.46 10.00
C LEU A 706 17.98 -26.08 10.42
N GLN A 707 18.26 -26.06 11.71
CA GLN A 707 19.59 -25.75 12.22
C GLN A 707 20.65 -26.72 11.68
N ALA A 708 20.35 -28.03 11.65
CA ALA A 708 21.24 -29.03 11.08
C ALA A 708 21.51 -28.80 9.58
N GLU A 709 20.45 -28.54 8.79
CA GLU A 709 20.58 -28.33 7.35
C GLU A 709 21.37 -27.06 7.02
N TYR A 710 21.06 -25.94 7.68
CA TYR A 710 21.66 -24.64 7.40
C TYR A 710 23.07 -24.50 7.99
N ALA A 711 23.37 -25.17 9.10
CA ALA A 711 24.74 -25.29 9.61
C ALA A 711 25.65 -26.01 8.60
N HIS A 712 25.19 -27.13 8.01
CA HIS A 712 25.95 -27.83 6.97
C HIS A 712 26.19 -26.95 5.73
N LYS A 713 25.21 -26.11 5.37
CA LYS A 713 25.32 -25.16 4.25
C LYS A 713 26.15 -23.90 4.59
N GLN A 714 26.56 -23.72 5.84
CA GLN A 714 27.19 -22.48 6.35
C GLN A 714 26.35 -21.24 6.03
N GLN A 715 25.04 -21.35 6.21
CA GLN A 715 24.05 -20.32 5.91
C GLN A 715 23.25 -19.96 7.16
N PRO A 716 22.76 -18.71 7.29
CA PRO A 716 21.81 -18.36 8.33
C PRO A 716 20.49 -19.11 8.12
N LEU A 717 19.74 -19.32 9.20
CA LEU A 717 18.39 -19.86 9.13
C LEU A 717 17.49 -18.98 8.23
N PRO A 718 16.46 -19.55 7.59
CA PRO A 718 15.47 -18.77 6.84
C PRO A 718 14.85 -17.70 7.73
N ASN A 719 14.94 -16.43 7.33
CA ASN A 719 14.40 -15.31 8.08
C ASN A 719 13.11 -14.74 7.47
N VAL A 720 12.68 -15.17 6.29
CA VAL A 720 11.37 -14.88 5.70
C VAL A 720 10.81 -16.10 4.98
N ILE A 721 9.62 -16.52 5.34
CA ILE A 721 8.89 -17.66 4.77
C ILE A 721 7.60 -17.12 4.15
N SER A 722 7.26 -17.57 2.94
CA SER A 722 6.06 -17.09 2.26
C SER A 722 4.76 -17.62 2.87
N ASP A 723 4.84 -18.80 3.46
CA ASP A 723 3.68 -19.52 3.95
C ASP A 723 3.44 -19.28 5.44
N ILE A 724 2.21 -19.52 5.91
CA ILE A 724 1.93 -19.69 7.34
C ILE A 724 2.51 -21.04 7.74
N GLY A 725 3.59 -21.02 8.50
CA GLY A 725 4.27 -22.18 9.05
C GLY A 725 3.82 -22.45 10.48
N VAL A 726 4.79 -22.52 11.39
CA VAL A 726 4.56 -22.91 12.79
C VAL A 726 4.27 -21.73 13.71
N PHE A 727 4.39 -20.51 13.18
CA PHE A 727 4.36 -19.29 13.95
C PHE A 727 3.04 -19.04 14.67
N VAL A 728 1.93 -18.96 13.93
CA VAL A 728 0.60 -18.64 14.48
C VAL A 728 0.19 -19.73 15.47
N PRO A 729 0.34 -21.03 15.14
CA PRO A 729 0.12 -22.10 16.10
C PRO A 729 0.95 -21.97 17.39
N LEU A 730 2.25 -21.68 17.28
CA LEU A 730 3.15 -21.57 18.43
C LEU A 730 2.81 -20.37 19.31
N PHE A 731 2.43 -19.24 18.69
CA PHE A 731 1.95 -18.06 19.41
C PHE A 731 0.71 -18.37 20.22
N SER A 732 -0.26 -19.06 19.61
CA SER A 732 -1.47 -19.50 20.30
C SER A 732 -1.16 -20.34 21.53
N VAL A 733 -0.20 -21.27 21.43
CA VAL A 733 0.26 -22.03 22.60
C VAL A 733 0.82 -21.10 23.67
N GLY A 734 1.69 -20.15 23.30
CA GLY A 734 2.31 -19.20 24.23
C GLY A 734 1.31 -18.36 25.02
N ILE A 735 0.24 -17.89 24.36
CA ILE A 735 -0.77 -17.04 25.02
C ILE A 735 -1.88 -17.84 25.72
N LYS A 736 -2.23 -19.06 25.24
CA LYS A 736 -3.35 -19.84 25.78
C LYS A 736 -2.95 -20.91 26.80
N CYS A 737 -1.74 -21.48 26.71
CA CYS A 737 -1.23 -22.41 27.71
C CYS A 737 -0.63 -21.64 28.88
N ARG A 738 -1.13 -21.86 30.11
CA ARG A 738 -0.65 -21.17 31.33
C ARG A 738 0.49 -21.91 32.05
N ASP A 739 0.92 -23.06 31.53
CA ASP A 739 2.07 -23.79 32.05
C ASP A 739 3.37 -23.03 31.79
N VAL A 740 4.14 -22.79 32.86
CA VAL A 740 5.39 -22.01 32.80
C VAL A 740 6.43 -22.72 31.96
N GLY A 741 6.56 -24.04 32.07
CA GLY A 741 7.56 -24.82 31.32
C GLY A 741 7.33 -24.77 29.81
N ILE A 742 6.07 -24.93 29.38
CA ILE A 742 5.67 -24.81 27.98
C ILE A 742 5.90 -23.40 27.44
N ARG A 743 5.51 -22.36 28.19
CA ARG A 743 5.74 -20.95 27.79
C ARG A 743 7.22 -20.64 27.60
N GLU A 744 8.08 -21.11 28.51
CA GLU A 744 9.53 -20.91 28.38
C GLU A 744 10.10 -21.63 27.15
N ARG A 745 9.63 -22.84 26.83
CA ARG A 745 10.00 -23.54 25.59
C ARG A 745 9.56 -22.77 24.34
N VAL A 746 8.33 -22.24 24.33
CA VAL A 746 7.82 -21.39 23.25
C VAL A 746 8.70 -20.14 23.07
N LEU A 747 9.02 -19.43 24.15
CA LEU A 747 9.87 -18.24 24.09
C LEU A 747 11.29 -18.59 23.58
N LYS A 748 11.86 -19.73 24.00
CA LYS A 748 13.15 -20.21 23.49
C LYS A 748 13.11 -20.50 21.99
N LEU A 749 12.02 -21.07 21.48
CA LEU A 749 11.87 -21.33 20.04
C LEU A 749 11.85 -20.03 19.22
N PHE A 750 11.09 -19.02 19.66
CA PHE A 750 11.07 -17.72 18.99
C PHE A 750 12.44 -17.03 19.01
N ARG A 751 13.22 -17.18 20.09
CA ARG A 751 14.63 -16.69 20.15
C ARG A 751 15.57 -17.48 19.25
N ALA A 752 15.40 -18.81 19.18
CA ALA A 752 16.30 -19.70 18.45
C ALA A 752 16.13 -19.59 16.93
N TRP A 753 14.95 -19.16 16.47
CA TRP A 753 14.67 -18.95 15.06
C TRP A 753 13.92 -17.63 14.83
N PRO A 754 14.62 -16.47 14.84
CA PRO A 754 14.03 -15.19 14.49
C PRO A 754 13.77 -15.14 12.98
N HIS A 755 12.50 -15.07 12.60
CA HIS A 755 12.06 -15.03 11.21
C HIS A 755 10.71 -14.32 11.04
N ARG A 756 10.27 -14.18 9.79
CA ARG A 756 8.94 -13.71 9.39
C ARG A 756 8.19 -14.80 8.64
N GLU A 757 6.91 -14.94 8.95
CA GLU A 757 5.98 -15.77 8.17
C GLU A 757 4.89 -14.86 7.61
N GLY A 758 4.98 -14.55 6.31
CA GLY A 758 4.15 -13.53 5.68
C GLY A 758 4.26 -12.18 6.38
N LEU A 759 3.14 -11.64 6.88
CA LEU A 759 3.10 -10.35 7.61
C LEU A 759 3.55 -10.42 9.08
N HIS A 760 3.78 -11.62 9.61
CA HIS A 760 4.02 -11.81 11.03
C HIS A 760 5.51 -11.86 11.38
N ASP A 761 5.91 -11.11 12.41
CA ASP A 761 7.29 -10.99 12.90
C ASP A 761 7.46 -11.70 14.25
N SER A 762 8.42 -12.64 14.32
CA SER A 762 8.60 -13.56 15.47
C SER A 762 8.98 -12.86 16.75
N MET A 763 9.80 -11.83 16.65
CA MET A 763 10.25 -11.09 17.81
C MET A 763 9.12 -10.28 18.43
N SER A 764 8.27 -9.65 17.60
CA SER A 764 7.07 -8.95 18.08
C SER A 764 6.15 -9.89 18.89
N TYR A 765 6.03 -11.13 18.44
CA TYR A 765 5.20 -12.15 19.09
C TYR A 765 5.82 -12.71 20.37
N LEU A 766 7.14 -12.91 20.37
CA LEU A 766 7.89 -13.22 21.59
C LEU A 766 7.64 -12.18 22.67
N TYR A 767 7.74 -10.89 22.32
CA TYR A 767 7.54 -9.82 23.30
C TYR A 767 6.11 -9.81 23.86
N MET A 768 5.10 -10.06 23.01
CA MET A 768 3.71 -10.20 23.47
C MET A 768 3.54 -11.38 24.44
N ILE A 769 4.04 -12.57 24.09
CA ILE A 769 3.93 -13.76 24.95
C ILE A 769 4.64 -13.49 26.28
N ARG A 770 5.84 -12.91 26.25
CA ARG A 770 6.61 -12.57 27.45
C ARG A 770 5.82 -11.64 28.36
N GLU A 771 5.24 -10.58 27.80
CA GLU A 771 4.49 -9.61 28.60
C GLU A 771 3.23 -10.23 29.18
N ILE A 772 2.44 -10.97 28.37
CA ILE A 772 1.23 -11.67 28.84
C ILE A 772 1.57 -12.68 29.95
N ALA A 773 2.60 -13.50 29.74
CA ALA A 773 3.05 -14.48 30.71
C ALA A 773 3.50 -13.84 32.02
N LYS A 774 4.16 -12.67 31.95
CA LYS A 774 4.54 -11.88 33.12
C LYS A 774 3.30 -11.40 33.88
N MET A 775 2.32 -10.79 33.21
CA MET A 775 1.12 -10.28 33.91
C MET A 775 0.32 -11.41 34.56
N GLU A 776 0.16 -12.53 33.86
CA GLU A 776 -0.58 -13.68 34.40
C GLU A 776 0.16 -14.33 35.57
N ARG A 777 1.50 -14.36 35.53
CA ARG A 777 2.33 -14.85 36.65
C ARG A 777 2.26 -13.94 37.87
N GLU A 778 2.27 -12.62 37.67
CA GLU A 778 2.10 -11.62 38.75
C GLU A 778 0.74 -11.76 39.46
N ALA A 779 -0.27 -12.28 38.75
CA ALA A 779 -1.63 -12.47 39.26
C ALA A 779 -1.94 -13.92 39.68
N ALA A 780 -0.97 -14.82 39.60
CA ALA A 780 -1.14 -16.21 40.01
C ALA A 780 -1.26 -16.33 41.53
N ASP A 781 -1.95 -17.37 42.00
CA ASP A 781 -2.01 -17.69 43.43
C ASP A 781 -0.72 -18.38 43.94
N ALA A 782 -0.72 -18.77 45.21
CA ALA A 782 0.44 -19.40 45.85
C ALA A 782 0.87 -20.72 45.20
N ASP A 783 -0.05 -21.42 44.52
CA ASP A 783 0.21 -22.68 43.81
C ASP A 783 0.62 -22.43 42.35
N GLY A 784 0.72 -21.16 41.92
CA GLY A 784 1.04 -20.77 40.56
C GLY A 784 -0.14 -20.87 39.59
N TYR A 785 -1.36 -21.08 40.09
CA TYR A 785 -2.56 -21.12 39.26
C TYR A 785 -3.03 -19.70 38.92
N VAL A 786 -3.28 -19.46 37.63
CA VAL A 786 -3.77 -18.18 37.13
C VAL A 786 -5.30 -18.19 37.14
N PRO A 787 -5.96 -17.39 37.99
CA PRO A 787 -7.41 -17.37 38.08
C PRO A 787 -8.03 -16.79 36.80
N GLU A 788 -9.24 -17.23 36.44
CA GLU A 788 -9.93 -16.86 35.19
C GLU A 788 -9.90 -15.34 34.91
N ARG A 789 -10.27 -14.53 35.91
CA ARG A 789 -10.30 -13.06 35.82
C ARG A 789 -8.94 -12.39 35.59
N ALA A 790 -7.85 -13.12 35.75
CA ALA A 790 -6.49 -12.64 35.51
C ALA A 790 -5.93 -13.09 34.16
N ARG A 791 -6.63 -13.98 33.44
CA ARG A 791 -6.21 -14.51 32.14
C ARG A 791 -6.47 -13.52 31.02
N VAL A 792 -5.54 -13.35 30.10
CA VAL A 792 -5.72 -12.48 28.92
C VAL A 792 -6.61 -13.19 27.88
N ARG A 793 -7.76 -12.60 27.56
CA ARG A 793 -8.75 -13.14 26.59
C ARG A 793 -8.45 -12.69 25.17
N THR A 794 -8.21 -11.39 25.00
CA THR A 794 -7.95 -10.74 23.72
C THR A 794 -6.84 -9.71 23.86
N MET A 795 -6.08 -9.51 22.79
CA MET A 795 -4.96 -8.58 22.74
C MET A 795 -4.72 -8.02 21.34
N MET A 796 -4.12 -6.83 21.31
CA MET A 796 -3.60 -6.15 20.13
C MET A 796 -2.26 -5.52 20.48
N TYR A 797 -1.34 -5.51 19.51
CA TYR A 797 0.02 -5.02 19.68
C TYR A 797 0.29 -3.83 18.76
N GLU A 798 0.91 -2.82 19.33
CA GLU A 798 1.30 -1.60 18.63
C GLU A 798 2.75 -1.26 18.97
N ARG A 799 3.61 -1.20 17.95
CA ARG A 799 5.00 -0.79 18.13
C ARG A 799 5.07 0.72 18.27
N ALA A 800 5.76 1.24 19.28
CA ALA A 800 5.98 2.67 19.40
C ALA A 800 6.97 3.14 18.31
N GLY A 801 6.82 4.40 17.87
CA GLY A 801 7.65 4.97 16.80
C GLY A 801 9.14 5.15 17.16
N ASP A 802 9.50 4.92 18.42
CA ASP A 802 10.89 4.98 18.91
C ASP A 802 11.70 3.70 18.67
N GLY A 803 11.03 2.62 18.22
CA GLY A 803 11.63 1.31 17.98
C GLY A 803 12.06 0.55 19.23
N LYS A 804 11.80 1.07 20.45
CA LYS A 804 12.22 0.48 21.74
C LYS A 804 11.05 0.06 22.61
N HIS A 805 9.92 0.74 22.50
CA HIS A 805 8.73 0.42 23.29
C HIS A 805 7.61 -0.18 22.42
N ALA A 806 6.70 -0.88 23.08
CA ALA A 806 5.46 -1.33 22.49
C ALA A 806 4.30 -1.16 23.47
N VAL A 807 3.09 -1.07 22.91
CA VAL A 807 1.84 -0.96 23.65
C VAL A 807 1.03 -2.24 23.44
N LEU A 808 0.77 -2.97 24.51
CA LEU A 808 -0.17 -4.07 24.55
C LEU A 808 -1.55 -3.51 24.92
N HIS A 809 -2.49 -3.56 23.99
CA HIS A 809 -3.91 -3.33 24.27
C HIS A 809 -4.53 -4.70 24.56
N TYR A 810 -5.15 -4.91 25.71
CA TYR A 810 -5.63 -6.24 26.11
C TYR A 810 -6.91 -6.17 26.91
N ALA A 811 -7.66 -7.26 26.96
CA ALA A 811 -8.70 -7.45 27.95
C ALA A 811 -8.54 -8.79 28.68
N LEU A 812 -8.86 -8.77 29.97
CA LEU A 812 -8.88 -9.96 30.80
C LEU A 812 -10.18 -10.73 30.59
N SER A 813 -10.14 -12.03 30.88
CA SER A 813 -11.33 -12.87 30.78
C SER A 813 -12.34 -12.49 31.83
N ASP A 814 -13.58 -12.34 31.40
CA ASP A 814 -14.74 -12.20 32.26
C ASP A 814 -15.90 -12.90 31.55
N PRO A 815 -16.21 -14.15 31.90
CA PRO A 815 -17.32 -14.91 31.30
C PRO A 815 -18.70 -14.28 31.51
N ASP A 816 -18.84 -13.40 32.51
CA ASP A 816 -20.12 -12.80 32.88
C ASP A 816 -20.33 -11.41 32.25
N ALA A 817 -19.25 -10.72 31.88
CA ALA A 817 -19.32 -9.42 31.23
C ALA A 817 -19.86 -9.50 29.79
N LYS A 818 -20.84 -8.64 29.47
CA LYS A 818 -21.35 -8.45 28.10
C LYS A 818 -20.31 -7.82 27.17
N GLU A 819 -19.51 -6.90 27.68
CA GLU A 819 -18.42 -6.25 26.96
C GLU A 819 -17.15 -6.31 27.81
N LEU A 820 -16.03 -6.64 27.19
CA LEU A 820 -14.74 -6.69 27.88
C LEU A 820 -14.11 -5.31 27.99
N VAL A 821 -13.49 -5.03 29.13
CA VAL A 821 -12.79 -3.77 29.40
C VAL A 821 -11.40 -3.82 28.77
N MET A 822 -11.16 -2.98 27.78
CA MET A 822 -9.86 -2.87 27.12
C MET A 822 -8.89 -2.02 27.96
N ARG A 823 -7.74 -2.59 28.26
CA ARG A 823 -6.65 -1.99 29.02
C ARG A 823 -5.45 -1.79 28.11
N LYS A 824 -4.51 -0.95 28.56
CA LYS A 824 -3.24 -0.71 27.86
C LYS A 824 -2.08 -0.90 28.83
N ARG A 825 -1.01 -1.52 28.35
CA ARG A 825 0.26 -1.64 29.07
C ARG A 825 1.39 -1.31 28.10
N VAL A 826 2.24 -0.37 28.50
CA VAL A 826 3.46 -0.04 27.75
C VAL A 826 4.59 -0.88 28.31
N PHE A 827 5.41 -1.47 27.43
CA PHE A 827 6.53 -2.32 27.83
C PHE A 827 7.71 -2.13 26.88
N MET A 828 8.90 -2.48 27.37
CA MET A 828 10.15 -2.43 26.61
C MET A 828 10.28 -3.65 25.68
N MET A 829 10.77 -3.43 24.46
CA MET A 829 11.17 -4.48 23.51
C MET A 829 12.67 -4.73 23.59
N ASP A 830 13.15 -5.06 24.79
CA ASP A 830 14.54 -5.39 25.05
C ASP A 830 14.80 -6.90 25.02
N GLU A 831 15.99 -7.28 24.55
CA GLU A 831 16.53 -8.61 24.76
C GLU A 831 17.14 -8.67 26.16
N VAL A 832 16.31 -8.91 27.19
CA VAL A 832 16.86 -9.33 28.49
C VAL A 832 17.31 -10.78 28.34
N HIS A 833 18.62 -10.98 28.51
CA HIS A 833 19.36 -12.25 28.42
C HIS A 833 18.74 -13.39 29.21
#